data_AF-A0A371GHX6-F1
#
_entry.id   AF-A0A371GHX6-F1
#
_cell.length_a   1.000
_cell.length_b   1.000
_cell.length_c   1.000
_cell.angle_alpha   90.00
_cell.angle_beta   90.00
_cell.angle_gamma   90.00
#
_symmetry.space_group_name_H-M   'P 1'
#
loop_
_entity.id
_entity.type
_entity.pdbx_description
1 polymer ?
#
loop_
_entity_poly.entity_id
_entity_poly.type
_entity_poly.pdbx_seq_one_letter_code
_entity_poly.pdbx_strand_id
1 'polypeptide(L)'
;MYCVILLICGTEFEGEPNMAASSASLAGGSASDLLRSSSSGFSGGVPLRTLGKGRLVLKKRDFTVAAKLRKVKMHEYPWSGNIDPNVKGGILSHLSHFKPLKEKPKTVTLPFEKPLLDLQKKIIDVQNMANETGLDFSDQIHSLEYKYQQALKDLYAHLTPIQRVAIARHPNRPTFLDHVFNITEKFIELHGDRAGYDDPAIVTGLGTIDGRRYMLIGHQKGRNTKENIHRNFGMPTPHGKALRMFKYADHHGFPIVTFIDTPGAYADLKSEELGQGEAIAQNLRTMFGLKVPILSIVIGEGGSGGALAIGCANKLLMLENSVFYVASPEACAAILWRSSKAAPQAAERLKITAPDLCKLDIADGIISEPLGGAHADPESTSQQIKIAINETMDELTKMNTEEILKHRMLKYRKIGKFQEGIPIGPEISFNMKKRDLSIANISDGELEIEVEKLKQQVLEAKKSSDPPILDLDEMIKQLEREVNKEYSEAAKATGFTDKILKLQEQVSKANADNQPIDQLLKDEIEKLRVEFEQQLSAAPNYDRLQKNINYLKELSKAKHLSHANKDADTFKQELKKKVDVVFKNSRIREKCEALKAEIEGAGVSSASDLDDELKKKIIEFRKEVDSELVNVLELAGLDVVVKQDTANESGLEELNEEIKKQIENVVNSSEDIKSKILLLKSEVAKVRGTPDSETKNRIDALVQEIKKSLAEAIDSSSLKDQYENLVSEPAGGNLTNEELREKVGANHTIGSANA
;
A
#
# COMPACT_ATOMS: atom_id res chain seq x y z
N MET A 1 -7.92 -21.74 53.30
CA MET A 1 -8.53 -21.38 54.60
C MET A 1 -10.01 -21.17 54.35
N TYR A 2 -10.85 -22.00 54.98
CA TYR A 2 -12.32 -22.12 55.03
C TYR A 2 -13.13 -20.80 54.88
N CYS A 3 -14.44 -20.71 54.56
CA CYS A 3 -15.63 -21.60 54.47
C CYS A 3 -16.73 -20.78 53.71
N VAL A 4 -17.48 -21.31 52.75
CA VAL A 4 -18.87 -21.86 52.84
C VAL A 4 -19.93 -20.91 53.43
N ILE A 5 -21.04 -20.67 52.71
CA ILE A 5 -22.44 -21.05 53.06
C ILE A 5 -23.40 -20.75 51.89
N LEU A 6 -24.10 -21.80 51.45
CA LEU A 6 -25.30 -21.83 50.59
C LEU A 6 -26.55 -21.51 51.41
N LEU A 7 -27.63 -21.05 50.75
CA LEU A 7 -29.00 -21.53 51.04
C LEU A 7 -29.96 -21.26 49.87
N ILE A 8 -30.79 -22.27 49.58
CA ILE A 8 -31.77 -22.43 48.51
C ILE A 8 -33.17 -22.50 49.15
N CYS A 9 -34.21 -21.97 48.47
CA CYS A 9 -35.59 -22.46 48.30
C CYS A 9 -36.41 -21.33 47.60
N GLY A 10 -37.06 -21.49 46.43
CA GLY A 10 -38.22 -22.34 46.11
C GLY A 10 -39.50 -21.70 46.68
N THR A 11 -40.56 -21.29 45.97
CA THR A 11 -41.34 -21.89 44.85
C THR A 11 -42.46 -20.93 44.38
N GLU A 12 -42.79 -20.92 43.06
CA GLU A 12 -44.13 -21.01 42.38
C GLU A 12 -45.31 -20.07 42.80
N PHE A 13 -46.26 -19.56 41.99
CA PHE A 13 -46.73 -19.74 40.58
C PHE A 13 -47.77 -18.61 40.22
N GLU A 14 -47.89 -18.30 38.91
CA GLU A 14 -49.03 -17.91 38.01
C GLU A 14 -50.15 -16.83 38.26
N GLY A 15 -50.47 -16.06 37.18
CA GLY A 15 -51.86 -15.80 36.70
C GLY A 15 -52.30 -14.36 36.29
N GLU A 16 -52.35 -14.04 34.98
CA GLU A 16 -53.00 -12.85 34.30
C GLU A 16 -54.55 -13.04 34.08
N PRO A 17 -55.38 -12.26 33.29
CA PRO A 17 -55.24 -11.00 32.50
C PRO A 17 -56.47 -9.98 32.45
N ASN A 18 -56.27 -8.84 31.77
CA ASN A 18 -57.13 -8.05 30.82
C ASN A 18 -58.29 -7.04 31.18
N MET A 19 -58.04 -5.78 30.71
CA MET A 19 -58.84 -4.78 29.93
C MET A 19 -60.00 -3.89 30.49
N ALA A 20 -59.79 -2.56 30.34
CA ALA A 20 -60.67 -1.49 29.80
C ALA A 20 -61.12 -0.28 30.69
N ALA A 21 -60.60 0.91 30.31
CA ALA A 21 -61.20 2.28 30.22
C ALA A 21 -61.66 3.13 31.45
N SER A 22 -60.95 4.27 31.58
CA SER A 22 -61.36 5.67 31.88
C SER A 22 -61.76 6.18 33.28
N SER A 23 -60.93 7.14 33.75
CA SER A 23 -61.18 8.36 34.55
C SER A 23 -61.79 8.26 35.96
N ALA A 24 -60.93 8.38 36.99
CA ALA A 24 -60.92 9.50 37.95
C ALA A 24 -60.26 9.12 39.30
N SER A 25 -59.42 10.03 39.79
CA SER A 25 -59.19 10.36 41.20
C SER A 25 -58.34 9.45 42.11
N LEU A 26 -57.37 10.12 42.76
CA LEU A 26 -56.96 10.01 44.17
C LEU A 26 -56.52 8.65 44.77
N ALA A 27 -55.23 8.64 45.14
CA ALA A 27 -54.64 7.99 46.31
C ALA A 27 -54.59 6.45 46.36
N GLY A 28 -53.38 5.91 46.22
CA GLY A 28 -52.98 4.57 46.65
C GLY A 28 -52.03 3.88 45.68
N GLY A 29 -51.02 3.18 46.20
CA GLY A 29 -50.43 2.01 45.50
C GLY A 29 -48.97 2.08 45.04
N SER A 30 -48.30 0.97 45.31
CA SER A 30 -46.93 0.49 45.04
C SER A 30 -46.46 0.40 43.57
N ALA A 31 -45.13 0.23 43.43
CA ALA A 31 -44.34 -0.51 42.43
C ALA A 31 -44.32 -0.13 40.93
N SER A 32 -43.06 0.11 40.49
CA SER A 32 -42.37 -0.17 39.21
C SER A 32 -43.11 -0.26 37.86
N ASP A 33 -42.54 0.49 36.92
CA ASP A 33 -42.10 0.11 35.55
C ASP A 33 -42.58 0.95 34.35
N LEU A 34 -41.54 1.43 33.65
CA LEU A 34 -41.32 1.59 32.20
C LEU A 34 -42.07 2.65 31.36
N LEU A 35 -41.23 3.58 30.89
CA LEU A 35 -41.04 4.04 29.50
C LEU A 35 -42.17 4.81 28.78
N ARG A 36 -41.87 6.06 28.42
CA ARG A 36 -41.72 6.49 27.01
C ARG A 36 -41.16 7.92 26.98
N SER A 37 -40.01 8.09 26.34
CA SER A 37 -39.86 8.69 25.01
C SER A 37 -40.12 10.19 25.03
N SER A 38 -39.06 10.97 24.88
CA SER A 38 -38.71 11.61 23.61
C SER A 38 -39.47 12.91 23.43
N SER A 39 -38.73 14.01 23.36
CA SER A 39 -38.45 14.63 22.07
C SER A 39 -38.00 16.05 22.30
N SER A 40 -36.98 16.43 21.53
CA SER A 40 -36.84 17.74 20.89
C SER A 40 -36.91 18.96 21.83
N GLY A 41 -35.82 19.68 22.03
CA GLY A 41 -34.93 20.16 20.97
C GLY A 41 -35.10 21.67 20.86
N PHE A 42 -34.07 22.30 20.28
CA PHE A 42 -34.02 23.71 19.94
C PHE A 42 -34.00 24.68 21.14
N SER A 43 -33.24 25.77 21.14
CA SER A 43 -32.25 26.32 20.22
C SER A 43 -31.64 27.54 20.90
N GLY A 44 -30.49 27.96 20.38
CA GLY A 44 -29.68 29.10 20.80
C GLY A 44 -30.41 30.33 21.36
N GLY A 45 -29.79 30.90 22.39
CA GLY A 45 -30.11 32.20 22.94
C GLY A 45 -28.98 32.68 23.85
N VAL A 46 -27.94 33.24 23.25
CA VAL A 46 -26.81 33.94 23.89
C VAL A 46 -27.33 35.20 24.61
N PRO A 47 -26.65 35.67 25.68
CA PRO A 47 -27.27 36.16 26.90
C PRO A 47 -27.29 37.69 26.98
N LEU A 48 -28.13 38.26 27.85
CA LEU A 48 -27.84 39.55 28.48
C LEU A 48 -28.36 39.55 29.91
N ARG A 49 -27.40 39.64 30.85
CA ARG A 49 -27.63 39.94 32.25
C ARG A 49 -28.24 41.33 32.37
N THR A 50 -29.47 41.41 32.85
CA THR A 50 -29.96 42.55 33.62
C THR A 50 -29.90 42.22 35.10
N LEU A 51 -29.25 43.12 35.84
CA LEU A 51 -29.21 43.21 37.29
C LEU A 51 -30.62 43.43 37.85
N GLY A 52 -30.91 42.87 39.03
CA GLY A 52 -32.05 43.35 39.83
C GLY A 52 -32.51 42.38 40.90
N LYS A 53 -31.97 42.54 42.12
CA LYS A 53 -32.48 41.90 43.34
C LYS A 53 -33.80 42.55 43.80
N GLY A 54 -34.76 41.78 44.30
CA GLY A 54 -35.80 42.30 45.21
C GLY A 54 -37.04 41.42 45.46
N ARG A 55 -37.00 40.63 46.55
CA ARG A 55 -38.04 40.23 47.56
C ARG A 55 -39.54 40.54 47.26
N LEU A 56 -40.58 39.78 47.65
CA LEU A 56 -40.80 38.58 48.50
C LEU A 56 -42.33 38.22 48.44
N VAL A 57 -42.71 37.06 49.02
CA VAL A 57 -44.05 36.62 49.52
C VAL A 57 -44.99 35.92 48.48
N LEU A 58 -45.64 34.73 48.65
CA LEU A 58 -46.33 34.03 49.76
C LEU A 58 -46.47 32.49 49.53
N LYS A 59 -46.40 31.70 50.63
CA LYS A 59 -46.91 30.32 51.00
C LYS A 59 -47.52 29.40 49.89
N LYS A 60 -47.34 28.07 49.83
CA LYS A 60 -47.28 26.99 50.86
C LYS A 60 -46.81 25.66 50.17
N ARG A 61 -45.80 24.99 50.74
CA ARG A 61 -45.35 23.57 50.54
C ARG A 61 -45.29 22.99 49.11
N ASP A 62 -44.25 23.37 48.38
CA ASP A 62 -43.56 22.50 47.40
C ASP A 62 -42.13 22.26 47.91
N PHE A 63 -41.68 20.99 47.92
CA PHE A 63 -40.26 20.70 48.12
C PHE A 63 -39.52 21.01 46.82
N THR A 64 -38.89 22.18 46.73
CA THR A 64 -37.96 22.49 45.65
C THR A 64 -36.59 21.89 45.99
N VAL A 65 -36.19 20.80 45.34
CA VAL A 65 -34.79 20.36 45.33
C VAL A 65 -34.02 21.34 44.44
N ALA A 66 -33.52 22.42 45.04
CA ALA A 66 -32.55 23.28 44.38
C ALA A 66 -31.17 22.61 44.48
N ALA A 67 -30.84 21.77 43.50
CA ALA A 67 -29.46 21.35 43.31
C ALA A 67 -28.68 22.57 42.80
N LYS A 68 -27.94 23.22 43.69
CA LYS A 68 -26.84 24.09 43.26
C LYS A 68 -25.89 23.19 42.49
N LEU A 69 -25.88 23.30 41.16
CA LEU A 69 -24.70 22.95 40.38
C LEU A 69 -23.57 23.81 40.97
N ARG A 70 -22.84 23.27 41.95
CA ARG A 70 -21.42 23.60 42.06
C ARG A 70 -20.94 23.42 40.63
N LYS A 71 -20.32 24.45 40.05
CA LYS A 71 -19.40 24.23 38.94
C LYS A 71 -18.49 23.13 39.43
N VAL A 72 -18.80 21.91 39.04
CA VAL A 72 -17.96 20.77 39.26
C VAL A 72 -16.73 21.19 38.47
N LYS A 73 -15.62 21.44 39.18
CA LYS A 73 -14.34 21.60 38.51
C LYS A 73 -14.27 20.44 37.53
N MET A 74 -14.03 20.76 36.25
CA MET A 74 -13.66 19.76 35.25
C MET A 74 -12.73 18.79 35.96
N HIS A 75 -13.19 17.55 36.17
CA HIS A 75 -12.42 16.61 36.97
C HIS A 75 -11.12 16.39 36.24
N GLU A 76 -10.06 16.80 36.93
CA GLU A 76 -8.70 16.86 36.47
C GLU A 76 -8.36 15.52 35.81
N TYR A 77 -8.11 15.59 34.50
CA TYR A 77 -7.11 14.76 33.87
C TYR A 77 -5.85 14.85 34.78
N PRO A 78 -5.05 13.80 34.98
CA PRO A 78 -3.92 13.83 35.91
C PRO A 78 -2.83 14.87 35.53
N TRP A 79 -3.04 15.61 34.45
CA TRP A 79 -2.20 16.67 33.95
C TRP A 79 -2.92 18.01 34.18
N SER A 80 -2.26 18.92 34.89
CA SER A 80 -2.78 20.27 35.16
C SER A 80 -3.15 20.97 33.85
N GLY A 81 -4.34 21.57 33.78
CA GLY A 81 -4.77 22.36 32.60
C GLY A 81 -3.85 23.54 32.25
N ASN A 82 -2.92 23.88 33.15
CA ASN A 82 -1.77 24.74 32.89
C ASN A 82 -0.52 23.84 32.82
N ILE A 83 -0.16 23.41 31.60
CA ILE A 83 1.13 22.78 31.32
C ILE A 83 2.10 23.92 31.00
N ASP A 84 3.27 23.94 31.65
CA ASP A 84 4.28 24.97 31.44
C ASP A 84 4.66 25.03 29.94
N PRO A 85 4.42 26.15 29.24
CA PRO A 85 4.75 26.28 27.83
C PRO A 85 6.27 26.22 27.54
N ASN A 86 7.13 26.25 28.57
CA ASN A 86 8.59 26.23 28.44
C ASN A 86 9.25 24.85 28.68
N VAL A 87 8.52 23.73 28.67
CA VAL A 87 9.15 22.40 28.76
C VAL A 87 9.98 22.12 27.50
N LYS A 88 11.31 22.04 27.66
CA LYS A 88 12.23 21.55 26.61
C LYS A 88 11.85 20.12 26.21
N GLY A 89 11.34 19.96 24.98
CA GLY A 89 10.82 18.69 24.46
C GLY A 89 9.41 18.82 23.86
N GLY A 90 8.73 19.95 24.11
CA GLY A 90 7.36 20.19 23.63
C GLY A 90 6.32 19.50 24.51
N ILE A 91 5.09 20.02 24.45
CA ILE A 91 3.90 19.34 24.96
C ILE A 91 3.86 17.94 24.31
N LEU A 92 3.53 16.90 25.08
CA LEU A 92 3.34 15.50 24.65
C LEU A 92 2.44 15.44 23.40
N SER A 93 3.02 15.69 22.23
CA SER A 93 2.34 15.89 20.94
C SER A 93 1.64 14.62 20.46
N HIS A 94 2.01 13.49 21.07
CA HIS A 94 1.45 12.16 20.92
C HIS A 94 0.17 11.94 21.75
N LEU A 95 -0.12 12.72 22.80
CA LEU A 95 -1.24 12.45 23.72
C LEU A 95 -2.55 13.20 23.42
N SER A 96 -2.59 14.06 22.42
CA SER A 96 -3.82 14.49 21.74
C SER A 96 -3.35 15.27 20.52
N HIS A 97 -3.87 15.02 19.33
CA HIS A 97 -4.93 15.85 18.77
C HIS A 97 -5.47 15.17 17.50
N PHE A 98 -6.36 14.18 17.63
CA PHE A 98 -7.36 14.01 16.58
C PHE A 98 -8.43 15.09 16.80
N LYS A 99 -8.06 16.34 16.52
CA LYS A 99 -9.00 17.46 16.62
C LYS A 99 -10.15 17.21 15.64
N PRO A 100 -11.38 17.62 15.95
CA PRO A 100 -12.41 17.73 14.93
C PRO A 100 -11.81 18.53 13.77
N LEU A 101 -12.06 18.07 12.53
CA LEU A 101 -11.51 18.72 11.34
C LEU A 101 -11.83 20.21 11.40
N LYS A 102 -10.81 21.05 11.22
CA LYS A 102 -11.01 22.51 11.16
C LYS A 102 -11.87 22.92 9.96
N GLU A 103 -11.85 22.12 8.90
CA GLU A 103 -12.60 22.31 7.67
C GLU A 103 -13.59 21.16 7.50
N LYS A 104 -14.81 21.45 7.02
CA LYS A 104 -15.77 20.40 6.71
C LYS A 104 -15.21 19.52 5.58
N PRO A 105 -15.32 18.19 5.67
CA PRO A 105 -14.88 17.30 4.60
C PRO A 105 -15.58 17.68 3.29
N LYS A 106 -14.84 17.62 2.17
CA LYS A 106 -15.42 17.87 0.85
C LYS A 106 -16.52 16.83 0.59
N THR A 107 -17.67 17.28 0.13
CA THR A 107 -18.75 16.38 -0.31
C THR A 107 -18.26 15.61 -1.54
N VAL A 108 -18.12 14.29 -1.38
CA VAL A 108 -17.75 13.38 -2.46
C VAL A 108 -19.03 12.69 -2.90
N THR A 109 -19.29 12.66 -4.20
CA THR A 109 -20.43 11.93 -4.77
C THR A 109 -19.95 10.64 -5.38
N LEU A 110 -20.61 9.53 -5.04
CA LEU A 110 -20.29 8.24 -5.60
C LEU A 110 -20.84 8.10 -7.04
N PRO A 111 -20.21 7.29 -7.91
CA PRO A 111 -20.62 7.19 -9.32
C PRO A 111 -22.08 6.78 -9.53
N PHE A 112 -22.63 5.94 -8.64
CA PHE A 112 -24.01 5.46 -8.71
C PHE A 112 -25.03 6.46 -8.15
N GLU A 113 -24.59 7.53 -7.46
CA GLU A 113 -25.45 8.60 -6.93
C GLU A 113 -25.66 9.73 -7.94
N LYS A 114 -24.98 9.71 -9.10
CA LYS A 114 -25.15 10.73 -10.16
C LYS A 114 -26.61 10.98 -10.56
N PRO A 115 -27.48 9.95 -10.73
CA PRO A 115 -28.88 10.20 -11.04
C PRO A 115 -29.62 11.00 -9.96
N LEU A 116 -29.23 10.85 -8.68
CA LEU A 116 -29.79 11.64 -7.59
C LEU A 116 -29.32 13.10 -7.65
N LEU A 117 -28.07 13.35 -8.01
CA LEU A 117 -27.58 14.71 -8.23
C LEU A 117 -28.33 15.42 -9.35
N ASP A 118 -28.66 14.72 -10.43
CA ASP A 118 -29.41 15.32 -11.54
C ASP A 118 -30.83 15.70 -11.12
N LEU A 119 -31.47 14.90 -10.24
CA LEU A 119 -32.74 15.26 -9.61
C LEU A 119 -32.59 16.45 -8.65
N GLN A 120 -31.53 16.47 -7.85
CA GLN A 120 -31.25 17.58 -6.93
C GLN A 120 -31.00 18.89 -7.68
N LYS A 121 -30.25 18.85 -8.79
CA LYS A 121 -30.06 20.01 -9.67
C LYS A 121 -31.38 20.51 -10.24
N LYS A 122 -32.25 19.60 -10.72
CA LYS A 122 -33.58 19.99 -11.20
C LYS A 122 -34.42 20.66 -10.11
N ILE A 123 -34.35 20.19 -8.86
CA ILE A 123 -35.02 20.85 -7.72
C ILE A 123 -34.48 22.26 -7.54
N ILE A 124 -33.15 22.44 -7.54
CA ILE A 124 -32.50 23.74 -7.41
C ILE A 124 -32.86 24.67 -8.58
N ASP A 125 -32.88 24.17 -9.81
CA ASP A 125 -33.21 24.95 -11.01
C ASP A 125 -34.67 25.41 -10.96
N VAL A 126 -35.60 24.56 -10.51
CA VAL A 126 -37.01 24.93 -10.32
C VAL A 126 -37.17 25.93 -9.16
N GLN A 127 -36.42 25.79 -8.07
CA GLN A 127 -36.38 26.77 -6.99
C GLN A 127 -35.85 28.13 -7.47
N ASN A 128 -34.80 28.14 -8.29
CA ASN A 128 -34.25 29.36 -8.86
C ASN A 128 -35.25 30.01 -9.83
N MET A 129 -35.91 29.22 -10.69
CA MET A 129 -36.97 29.71 -11.58
C MET A 129 -38.16 30.29 -10.79
N ALA A 130 -38.56 29.68 -9.67
CA ALA A 130 -39.60 30.22 -8.79
C ALA A 130 -39.21 31.61 -8.26
N ASN A 131 -37.95 31.76 -7.82
CA ASN A 131 -37.44 33.01 -7.28
C ASN A 131 -37.29 34.10 -8.36
N GLU A 132 -36.92 33.73 -9.59
CA GLU A 132 -36.73 34.69 -10.70
C GLU A 132 -38.04 35.14 -11.34
N THR A 133 -39.01 34.23 -11.52
CA THR A 133 -40.29 34.53 -12.18
C THR A 133 -41.39 34.98 -11.23
N GLY A 134 -41.23 34.74 -9.92
CA GLY A 134 -42.25 35.02 -8.90
C GLY A 134 -43.49 34.11 -9.02
N LEU A 135 -43.41 33.04 -9.82
CA LEU A 135 -44.47 32.04 -9.98
C LEU A 135 -44.35 30.95 -8.91
N ASP A 136 -45.50 30.47 -8.44
CA ASP A 136 -45.55 29.39 -7.45
C ASP A 136 -45.32 28.02 -8.10
N PHE A 137 -44.18 27.41 -7.78
CA PHE A 137 -43.82 26.04 -8.18
C PHE A 137 -43.79 25.08 -6.98
N SER A 138 -44.40 25.42 -5.85
CA SER A 138 -44.33 24.64 -4.60
C SER A 138 -44.77 23.18 -4.80
N ASP A 139 -45.86 22.95 -5.53
CA ASP A 139 -46.35 21.59 -5.82
C ASP A 139 -45.36 20.77 -6.66
N GLN A 140 -44.68 21.41 -7.61
CA GLN A 140 -43.68 20.76 -8.46
C GLN A 140 -42.41 20.46 -7.68
N ILE A 141 -41.99 21.37 -6.81
CA ILE A 141 -40.87 21.18 -5.89
C ILE A 141 -41.17 20.01 -4.96
N HIS A 142 -42.34 19.98 -4.31
CA HIS A 142 -42.72 18.86 -3.44
C HIS A 142 -42.82 17.52 -4.19
N SER A 143 -43.34 17.52 -5.43
CA SER A 143 -43.36 16.32 -6.27
C SER A 143 -41.95 15.82 -6.59
N LEU A 144 -41.02 16.72 -6.91
CA LEU A 144 -39.62 16.38 -7.19
C LEU A 144 -38.87 15.95 -5.93
N GLU A 145 -39.11 16.59 -4.78
CA GLU A 145 -38.55 16.21 -3.48
C GLU A 145 -39.02 14.82 -3.06
N TYR A 146 -40.32 14.52 -3.24
CA TYR A 146 -40.86 13.20 -2.97
C TYR A 146 -40.21 12.13 -3.88
N LYS A 147 -40.10 12.40 -5.19
CA LYS A 147 -39.41 11.51 -6.14
C LYS A 147 -37.94 11.33 -5.78
N TYR A 148 -37.26 12.39 -5.34
CA TYR A 148 -35.88 12.32 -4.88
C TYR A 148 -35.74 11.43 -3.64
N GLN A 149 -36.59 11.62 -2.63
CA GLN A 149 -36.57 10.78 -1.42
C GLN A 149 -36.88 9.32 -1.72
N GLN A 150 -37.82 9.06 -2.62
CA GLN A 150 -38.16 7.70 -3.03
C GLN A 150 -37.01 7.05 -3.80
N ALA A 151 -36.45 7.74 -4.80
CA ALA A 151 -35.30 7.26 -5.57
C ALA A 151 -34.08 7.01 -4.67
N LEU A 152 -33.86 7.85 -3.65
CA LEU A 152 -32.79 7.69 -2.68
C LEU A 152 -33.01 6.42 -1.84
N LYS A 153 -34.20 6.21 -1.30
CA LYS A 153 -34.54 4.98 -0.55
C LYS A 153 -34.38 3.73 -1.42
N ASP A 154 -34.89 3.76 -2.66
CA ASP A 154 -34.83 2.63 -3.57
C ASP A 154 -33.39 2.28 -3.97
N LEU A 155 -32.54 3.30 -4.18
CA LEU A 155 -31.12 3.13 -4.50
C LEU A 155 -30.34 2.46 -3.36
N TYR A 156 -30.48 2.97 -2.13
CA TYR A 156 -29.76 2.40 -0.97
C TYR A 156 -30.35 1.06 -0.51
N ALA A 157 -31.61 0.77 -0.80
CA ALA A 157 -32.21 -0.55 -0.54
C ALA A 157 -31.64 -1.66 -1.44
N HIS A 158 -31.27 -1.33 -2.69
CA HIS A 158 -30.85 -2.30 -3.71
C HIS A 158 -29.39 -2.13 -4.15
N LEU A 159 -28.49 -1.87 -3.18
CA LEU A 159 -27.07 -1.72 -3.46
C LEU A 159 -26.43 -3.04 -3.90
N THR A 160 -25.69 -2.99 -5.01
CA THR A 160 -24.84 -4.10 -5.44
C THR A 160 -23.60 -4.23 -4.55
N PRO A 161 -22.95 -5.40 -4.48
CA PRO A 161 -21.75 -5.59 -3.66
C PRO A 161 -20.64 -4.58 -3.94
N ILE A 162 -20.40 -4.24 -5.21
CA ILE A 162 -19.38 -3.25 -5.57
C ILE A 162 -19.77 -1.82 -5.18
N GLN A 163 -21.06 -1.49 -5.16
CA GLN A 163 -21.54 -0.20 -4.65
C GLN A 163 -21.34 -0.11 -3.14
N ARG A 164 -21.60 -1.21 -2.39
CA ARG A 164 -21.28 -1.28 -0.96
C ARG A 164 -19.77 -1.14 -0.71
N VAL A 165 -18.90 -1.76 -1.53
CA VAL A 165 -17.44 -1.52 -1.47
C VAL A 165 -17.10 -0.03 -1.65
N ALA A 166 -17.75 0.66 -2.59
CA ALA A 166 -17.54 2.08 -2.80
C ALA A 166 -17.96 2.93 -1.58
N ILE A 167 -19.04 2.56 -0.88
CA ILE A 167 -19.48 3.19 0.37
C ILE A 167 -18.52 2.87 1.52
N ALA A 168 -18.00 1.63 1.60
CA ALA A 168 -16.98 1.23 2.57
C ALA A 168 -15.66 1.99 2.39
N ARG A 169 -15.32 2.32 1.14
CA ARG A 169 -14.14 3.10 0.75
C ARG A 169 -14.39 4.62 0.69
N HIS A 170 -15.57 5.07 1.15
CA HIS A 170 -15.93 6.47 1.03
C HIS A 170 -14.91 7.37 1.78
N PRO A 171 -14.37 8.45 1.17
CA PRO A 171 -13.33 9.26 1.81
C PRO A 171 -13.74 9.90 3.14
N ASN A 172 -15.03 10.17 3.31
CA ASN A 172 -15.59 10.72 4.55
C ASN A 172 -16.18 9.65 5.47
N ARG A 173 -15.93 8.35 5.20
CA ARG A 173 -16.39 7.29 6.11
C ARG A 173 -15.76 7.51 7.48
N PRO A 174 -16.54 7.46 8.58
CA PRO A 174 -16.00 7.68 9.91
C PRO A 174 -14.91 6.65 10.24
N THR A 175 -13.79 7.14 10.76
CA THR A 175 -12.63 6.32 11.14
C THR A 175 -12.78 5.79 12.57
N PHE A 176 -11.88 4.91 13.01
CA PHE A 176 -11.87 4.38 14.38
C PHE A 176 -11.95 5.49 15.45
N LEU A 177 -11.08 6.50 15.38
CA LEU A 177 -11.09 7.60 16.33
C LEU A 177 -12.37 8.43 16.29
N ASP A 178 -13.03 8.58 15.14
CA ASP A 178 -14.33 9.24 15.05
C ASP A 178 -15.37 8.54 15.93
N HIS A 179 -15.45 7.22 15.83
CA HIS A 179 -16.35 6.42 16.66
C HIS A 179 -15.96 6.46 18.12
N VAL A 180 -14.68 6.26 18.45
CA VAL A 180 -14.19 6.24 19.84
C VAL A 180 -14.53 7.55 20.57
N PHE A 181 -14.27 8.70 19.96
CA PHE A 181 -14.58 9.98 20.61
C PHE A 181 -16.08 10.26 20.73
N ASN A 182 -16.92 9.68 19.87
CA ASN A 182 -18.37 9.83 19.94
C ASN A 182 -19.04 8.89 20.96
N ILE A 183 -18.43 7.74 21.26
CA ILE A 183 -19.04 6.72 22.14
C ILE A 183 -18.45 6.68 23.55
N THR A 184 -17.23 7.21 23.74
CA THR A 184 -16.53 7.13 25.03
C THR A 184 -16.62 8.42 25.84
N GLU A 185 -16.75 8.30 27.17
CA GLU A 185 -16.66 9.47 28.07
C GLU A 185 -15.19 9.88 28.33
N LYS A 186 -14.31 8.87 28.38
CA LYS A 186 -12.87 9.03 28.61
C LYS A 186 -12.14 8.04 27.72
N PHE A 187 -11.21 8.54 26.92
CA PHE A 187 -10.32 7.74 26.11
C PHE A 187 -8.86 8.14 26.36
N ILE A 188 -8.02 7.15 26.64
CA ILE A 188 -6.58 7.32 26.81
C ILE A 188 -5.89 6.43 25.79
N GLU A 189 -5.27 7.07 24.79
CA GLU A 189 -4.47 6.37 23.79
C GLU A 189 -3.18 5.81 24.40
N LEU A 190 -2.83 4.59 24.00
CA LEU A 190 -1.64 3.87 24.42
C LEU A 190 -0.77 3.60 23.19
N HIS A 191 0.52 3.93 23.30
CA HIS A 191 1.46 3.95 22.17
C HIS A 191 2.55 2.90 22.30
N GLY A 192 3.07 2.45 21.15
CA GLY A 192 4.29 1.66 21.00
C GLY A 192 4.10 0.15 21.12
N ASP A 193 5.06 -0.59 20.59
CA ASP A 193 5.17 -2.06 20.72
C ASP A 193 6.18 -2.48 21.81
N ARG A 194 6.98 -1.55 22.34
CA ARG A 194 8.14 -1.77 23.22
C ARG A 194 9.35 -2.44 22.53
N ALA A 195 9.32 -2.56 21.21
CA ALA A 195 10.44 -2.99 20.35
C ALA A 195 11.02 -1.83 19.51
N GLY A 196 10.44 -0.64 19.59
CA GLY A 196 11.02 0.59 19.05
C GLY A 196 10.13 1.32 18.04
N TYR A 197 8.90 0.85 17.81
CA TYR A 197 7.99 1.45 16.85
C TYR A 197 6.57 1.63 17.41
N ASP A 198 5.92 2.72 17.01
CA ASP A 198 4.51 2.97 17.27
C ASP A 198 3.81 3.08 15.92
N ASP A 199 3.17 1.99 15.48
CA ASP A 199 2.53 1.96 14.18
C ASP A 199 1.33 2.93 14.15
N PRO A 200 1.38 3.97 13.30
CA PRO A 200 0.29 4.93 13.20
C PRO A 200 -0.98 4.30 12.63
N ALA A 201 -0.91 3.21 11.84
CA ALA A 201 -2.08 2.54 11.28
C ALA A 201 -2.93 1.82 12.35
N ILE A 202 -2.38 1.53 13.53
CA ILE A 202 -3.08 0.88 14.64
C ILE A 202 -3.15 1.81 15.84
N VAL A 203 -4.35 2.20 16.23
CA VAL A 203 -4.59 2.99 17.43
C VAL A 203 -5.18 2.10 18.51
N THR A 204 -4.67 2.25 19.73
CA THR A 204 -5.10 1.45 20.88
C THR A 204 -5.27 2.32 22.11
N GLY A 205 -6.20 1.98 23.00
CA GLY A 205 -6.38 2.74 24.22
C GLY A 205 -7.44 2.20 25.15
N LEU A 206 -7.50 2.77 26.35
CA LEU A 206 -8.56 2.47 27.32
C LEU A 206 -9.68 3.48 27.17
N GLY A 207 -10.89 2.97 26.90
CA GLY A 207 -12.12 3.74 26.78
C GLY A 207 -13.10 3.43 27.91
N THR A 208 -13.88 4.41 28.35
CA THR A 208 -15.08 4.17 29.16
C THR A 208 -16.32 4.41 28.31
N ILE A 209 -17.27 3.47 28.33
CA ILE A 209 -18.57 3.56 27.65
C ILE A 209 -19.62 3.16 28.69
N ASP A 210 -20.55 4.06 29.01
CA ASP A 210 -21.61 3.87 30.02
C ASP A 210 -21.09 3.35 31.37
N GLY A 211 -19.93 3.88 31.79
CA GLY A 211 -19.27 3.52 33.04
C GLY A 211 -18.49 2.20 33.02
N ARG A 212 -18.47 1.48 31.89
CA ARG A 212 -17.69 0.24 31.71
C ARG A 212 -16.40 0.52 30.95
N ARG A 213 -15.31 -0.14 31.36
CA ARG A 213 -13.97 0.06 30.80
C ARG A 213 -13.64 -1.00 29.76
N TYR A 214 -13.16 -0.57 28.61
CA TYR A 214 -12.83 -1.41 27.47
C TYR A 214 -11.41 -1.12 26.97
N MET A 215 -10.72 -2.17 26.52
CA MET A 215 -9.55 -2.02 25.65
C MET A 215 -10.06 -1.86 24.22
N LEU A 216 -9.84 -0.70 23.63
CA LEU A 216 -10.24 -0.37 22.26
C LEU A 216 -9.00 -0.46 21.36
N ILE A 217 -9.08 -1.23 20.28
CA ILE A 217 -7.99 -1.46 19.32
C ILE A 217 -8.58 -1.31 17.92
N GLY A 218 -8.00 -0.49 17.05
CA GLY A 218 -8.58 -0.30 15.72
C GLY A 218 -7.58 0.12 14.67
N HIS A 219 -7.95 -0.17 13.42
CA HIS A 219 -7.28 0.42 12.27
C HIS A 219 -7.66 1.89 12.17
N GLN A 220 -6.67 2.76 12.01
CA GLN A 220 -6.88 4.18 11.86
C GLN A 220 -6.48 4.60 10.45
N LYS A 221 -7.48 4.90 9.61
CA LYS A 221 -7.28 5.64 8.35
C LYS A 221 -7.16 7.14 8.62
N GLY A 222 -6.73 7.91 7.61
CA GLY A 222 -6.70 9.36 7.67
C GLY A 222 -7.95 9.99 7.08
N ARG A 223 -8.36 11.16 7.59
CA ARG A 223 -9.51 11.91 7.02
C ARG A 223 -9.12 12.74 5.80
N ASN A 224 -7.83 12.92 5.55
CA ASN A 224 -7.29 13.66 4.41
C ASN A 224 -6.03 12.96 3.87
N THR A 225 -5.51 13.39 2.71
CA THR A 225 -4.35 12.77 2.07
C THR A 225 -3.11 12.76 2.95
N LYS A 226 -2.84 13.84 3.70
CA LYS A 226 -1.67 13.92 4.58
C LYS A 226 -1.76 12.92 5.73
N GLU A 227 -2.92 12.85 6.37
CA GLU A 227 -3.19 11.87 7.43
C GLU A 227 -3.18 10.44 6.89
N ASN A 228 -3.72 10.20 5.69
CA ASN A 228 -3.70 8.87 5.08
C ASN A 228 -2.28 8.39 4.82
N ILE A 229 -1.40 9.24 4.30
CA ILE A 229 0.01 8.90 4.12
C ILE A 229 0.66 8.62 5.48
N HIS A 230 0.43 9.48 6.49
CA HIS A 230 0.99 9.28 7.84
C HIS A 230 0.53 7.98 8.50
N ARG A 231 -0.72 7.58 8.27
CA ARG A 231 -1.36 6.39 8.85
C ARG A 231 -1.25 5.15 7.94
N ASN A 232 -0.41 5.18 6.91
CA ASN A 232 -0.28 4.13 5.90
C ASN A 232 -1.64 3.66 5.33
N PHE A 233 -2.59 4.56 5.17
CA PHE A 233 -3.96 4.27 4.72
C PHE A 233 -4.69 3.20 5.58
N GLY A 234 -4.33 3.09 6.85
CA GLY A 234 -4.84 2.06 7.76
C GLY A 234 -4.28 0.66 7.52
N MET A 235 -3.16 0.54 6.78
CA MET A 235 -2.45 -0.72 6.54
C MET A 235 -1.37 -0.91 7.60
N PRO A 236 -1.52 -1.89 8.52
CA PRO A 236 -0.54 -2.12 9.58
C PRO A 236 0.71 -2.83 9.07
N THR A 237 1.83 -2.48 9.69
CA THR A 237 3.16 -3.08 9.57
C THR A 237 3.37 -4.12 10.69
N PRO A 238 4.43 -4.95 10.70
CA PRO A 238 4.53 -6.13 11.57
C PRO A 238 4.82 -5.86 13.05
N HIS A 239 4.52 -4.66 13.53
CA HIS A 239 4.90 -4.22 14.86
C HIS A 239 3.90 -4.68 15.94
N GLY A 240 4.42 -5.10 17.09
CA GLY A 240 3.67 -5.83 18.12
C GLY A 240 2.69 -5.02 18.98
N LYS A 241 2.28 -3.81 18.57
CA LYS A 241 1.43 -2.91 19.38
C LYS A 241 0.10 -3.58 19.74
N ALA A 242 -0.61 -4.15 18.76
CA ALA A 242 -1.87 -4.84 19.00
C ALA A 242 -1.69 -6.05 19.94
N LEU A 243 -0.67 -6.89 19.69
CA LEU A 243 -0.33 -8.04 20.53
C LEU A 243 -0.13 -7.65 21.99
N ARG A 244 0.63 -6.57 22.22
CA ARG A 244 0.90 -6.03 23.56
C ARG A 244 -0.39 -5.62 24.25
N MET A 245 -1.30 -4.96 23.55
CA MET A 245 -2.57 -4.52 24.11
C MET A 245 -3.53 -5.67 24.39
N PHE A 246 -3.55 -6.72 23.55
CA PHE A 246 -4.28 -7.95 23.83
C PHE A 246 -3.83 -8.61 25.14
N LYS A 247 -2.51 -8.77 25.33
CA LYS A 247 -1.94 -9.32 26.57
C LYS A 247 -2.22 -8.43 27.77
N TYR A 248 -2.15 -7.10 27.59
CA TYR A 248 -2.44 -6.15 28.66
C TYR A 248 -3.91 -6.20 29.11
N ALA A 249 -4.83 -6.26 28.15
CA ALA A 249 -6.26 -6.40 28.44
C ALA A 249 -6.57 -7.71 29.16
N ASP A 250 -5.97 -8.83 28.72
CA ASP A 250 -6.12 -10.13 29.35
C ASP A 250 -5.61 -10.16 30.80
N HIS A 251 -4.42 -9.59 31.02
CA HIS A 251 -3.81 -9.49 32.36
C HIS A 251 -4.69 -8.70 33.34
N HIS A 252 -5.29 -7.59 32.89
CA HIS A 252 -6.08 -6.70 33.73
C HIS A 252 -7.60 -7.00 33.71
N GLY A 253 -8.05 -7.98 32.93
CA GLY A 253 -9.45 -8.35 32.84
C GLY A 253 -10.32 -7.33 32.08
N PHE A 254 -9.75 -6.56 31.16
CA PHE A 254 -10.52 -5.62 30.34
C PHE A 254 -11.15 -6.34 29.13
N PRO A 255 -12.49 -6.25 28.94
CA PRO A 255 -13.11 -6.63 27.68
C PRO A 255 -12.52 -5.87 26.49
N ILE A 256 -12.41 -6.54 25.35
CA ILE A 256 -11.72 -6.01 24.16
C ILE A 256 -12.74 -5.72 23.07
N VAL A 257 -12.69 -4.51 22.51
CA VAL A 257 -13.46 -4.15 21.31
C VAL A 257 -12.47 -3.78 20.20
N THR A 258 -12.54 -4.48 19.07
CA THR A 258 -11.71 -4.20 17.92
C THR A 258 -12.49 -3.58 16.76
N PHE A 259 -11.88 -2.63 16.07
CA PHE A 259 -12.48 -1.93 14.93
C PHE A 259 -11.67 -2.18 13.66
N ILE A 260 -12.33 -2.80 12.69
CA ILE A 260 -11.71 -3.26 11.45
C ILE A 260 -12.01 -2.26 10.33
N ASP A 261 -10.96 -1.61 9.83
CA ASP A 261 -11.00 -0.70 8.69
C ASP A 261 -9.64 -0.62 7.99
N THR A 262 -9.32 -1.67 7.24
CA THR A 262 -8.06 -1.79 6.51
C THR A 262 -8.27 -2.44 5.15
N PRO A 263 -7.62 -1.94 4.08
CA PRO A 263 -7.60 -2.64 2.79
C PRO A 263 -6.74 -3.91 2.84
N GLY A 264 -5.85 -4.03 3.84
CA GLY A 264 -4.96 -5.16 4.05
C GLY A 264 -3.73 -4.82 4.90
N ALA A 265 -2.93 -5.84 5.17
CA ALA A 265 -1.57 -5.67 5.72
C ALA A 265 -0.71 -4.83 4.77
N TYR A 266 0.20 -4.02 5.31
CA TYR A 266 1.14 -3.28 4.47
C TYR A 266 2.10 -4.26 3.78
N ALA A 267 2.11 -4.24 2.45
CA ALA A 267 2.83 -5.20 1.61
C ALA A 267 4.07 -4.55 1.00
N ASP A 268 5.09 -4.27 1.82
CA ASP A 268 6.40 -3.81 1.38
C ASP A 268 7.51 -4.78 1.78
N LEU A 269 8.67 -4.64 1.14
CA LEU A 269 9.83 -5.52 1.38
C LEU A 269 10.23 -5.53 2.87
N LYS A 270 10.20 -4.37 3.52
CA LYS A 270 10.58 -4.24 4.93
C LYS A 270 9.61 -4.95 5.87
N SER A 271 8.31 -4.92 5.60
CA SER A 271 7.33 -5.67 6.40
C SER A 271 7.52 -7.18 6.26
N GLU A 272 7.89 -7.66 5.08
CA GLU A 272 8.23 -9.08 4.89
C GLU A 272 9.51 -9.47 5.63
N GLU A 273 10.59 -8.65 5.56
CA GLU A 273 11.84 -8.86 6.31
C GLU A 273 11.62 -8.89 7.83
N LEU A 274 10.70 -8.06 8.33
CA LEU A 274 10.32 -7.99 9.75
C LEU A 274 9.28 -9.05 10.16
N GLY A 275 8.79 -9.87 9.24
CA GLY A 275 7.90 -10.99 9.53
C GLY A 275 6.41 -10.64 9.62
N GLN A 276 5.83 -9.98 8.61
CA GLN A 276 4.38 -9.71 8.53
C GLN A 276 3.50 -10.93 8.75
N GLY A 277 3.85 -12.06 8.12
CA GLY A 277 3.14 -13.33 8.33
C GLY A 277 3.22 -13.82 9.77
N GLU A 278 4.39 -13.70 10.42
CA GLU A 278 4.58 -14.09 11.81
C GLU A 278 3.77 -13.20 12.75
N ALA A 279 3.82 -11.88 12.59
CA ALA A 279 3.09 -10.94 13.43
C ALA A 279 1.57 -11.20 13.41
N ILE A 280 1.01 -11.45 12.21
CA ILE A 280 -0.39 -11.84 12.06
C ILE A 280 -0.65 -13.17 12.77
N ALA A 281 0.16 -14.20 12.51
CA ALA A 281 -0.03 -15.52 13.10
C ALA A 281 0.05 -15.50 14.64
N GLN A 282 0.98 -14.72 15.21
CA GLN A 282 1.12 -14.55 16.66
C GLN A 282 -0.10 -13.87 17.27
N ASN A 283 -0.66 -12.85 16.61
CA ASN A 283 -1.91 -12.23 17.05
C ASN A 283 -3.05 -13.25 17.06
N LEU A 284 -3.26 -13.99 15.97
CA LEU A 284 -4.32 -14.98 15.87
C LEU A 284 -4.22 -16.02 16.99
N ARG A 285 -3.02 -16.61 17.14
CA ARG A 285 -2.75 -17.59 18.21
C ARG A 285 -3.04 -17.02 19.60
N THR A 286 -2.64 -15.78 19.86
CA THR A 286 -2.83 -15.13 21.15
C THR A 286 -4.31 -14.83 21.41
N MET A 287 -5.02 -14.31 20.41
CA MET A 287 -6.45 -13.99 20.49
C MET A 287 -7.30 -15.22 20.82
N PHE A 288 -6.95 -16.42 20.35
CA PHE A 288 -7.65 -17.64 20.77
C PHE A 288 -7.51 -17.98 22.26
N GLY A 289 -6.41 -17.57 22.90
CA GLY A 289 -6.10 -17.88 24.30
C GLY A 289 -6.55 -16.83 25.33
N LEU A 290 -7.09 -15.69 24.91
CA LEU A 290 -7.48 -14.60 25.83
C LEU A 290 -8.71 -14.98 26.65
N LYS A 291 -8.64 -14.77 27.96
CA LYS A 291 -9.65 -15.09 28.97
C LYS A 291 -10.76 -14.04 29.07
N VAL A 292 -10.55 -12.88 28.46
CA VAL A 292 -11.51 -11.78 28.37
C VAL A 292 -12.40 -11.90 27.11
N PRO A 293 -13.64 -11.39 27.13
CA PRO A 293 -14.50 -11.36 25.96
C PRO A 293 -13.96 -10.37 24.91
N ILE A 294 -14.08 -10.75 23.63
CA ILE A 294 -13.63 -9.96 22.49
C ILE A 294 -14.81 -9.75 21.52
N LEU A 295 -15.06 -8.50 21.14
CA LEU A 295 -15.96 -8.12 20.08
C LEU A 295 -15.17 -7.46 18.95
N SER A 296 -15.37 -7.90 17.71
CA SER A 296 -14.82 -7.23 16.52
C SER A 296 -15.94 -6.58 15.73
N ILE A 297 -15.72 -5.36 15.25
CA ILE A 297 -16.67 -4.61 14.44
C ILE A 297 -15.99 -4.17 13.15
N VAL A 298 -16.48 -4.62 12.00
CA VAL A 298 -16.04 -4.11 10.70
C VAL A 298 -16.76 -2.81 10.42
N ILE A 299 -16.04 -1.70 10.50
CA ILE A 299 -16.60 -0.36 10.28
C ILE A 299 -16.38 0.14 8.86
N GLY A 300 -15.42 -0.40 8.12
CA GLY A 300 -15.16 -0.01 6.73
C GLY A 300 -14.81 -1.22 5.88
N GLU A 301 -13.53 -1.33 5.52
CA GLU A 301 -13.01 -2.51 4.83
C GLU A 301 -12.37 -3.46 5.84
N GLY A 302 -12.55 -4.76 5.69
CA GLY A 302 -11.71 -5.73 6.36
C GLY A 302 -11.01 -6.61 5.33
N GLY A 303 -9.84 -6.15 4.92
CA GLY A 303 -8.99 -6.82 3.96
C GLY A 303 -8.11 -7.91 4.58
N SER A 304 -8.39 -9.14 4.19
CA SER A 304 -7.51 -10.30 4.31
C SER A 304 -6.91 -10.51 5.72
N GLY A 305 -5.68 -11.03 5.77
CA GLY A 305 -4.94 -11.28 7.00
C GLY A 305 -4.72 -10.03 7.87
N GLY A 306 -4.60 -8.84 7.27
CA GLY A 306 -4.45 -7.59 8.01
C GLY A 306 -5.66 -7.29 8.90
N ALA A 307 -6.87 -7.49 8.38
CA ALA A 307 -8.09 -7.37 9.15
C ALA A 307 -8.27 -8.51 10.15
N LEU A 308 -7.95 -9.75 9.73
CA LEU A 308 -8.06 -10.93 10.59
C LEU A 308 -7.12 -10.86 11.81
N ALA A 309 -5.97 -10.18 11.68
CA ALA A 309 -4.98 -10.00 12.74
C ALA A 309 -5.53 -9.35 14.03
N ILE A 310 -6.66 -8.64 13.96
CA ILE A 310 -7.38 -8.13 15.13
C ILE A 310 -8.86 -8.56 15.14
N GLY A 311 -9.24 -9.51 14.27
CA GLY A 311 -10.61 -9.94 14.04
C GLY A 311 -10.98 -11.29 14.66
N CYS A 312 -10.06 -11.93 15.40
CA CYS A 312 -10.32 -13.21 16.06
C CYS A 312 -11.11 -13.02 17.37
N ALA A 313 -12.43 -12.94 17.29
CA ALA A 313 -13.30 -12.51 18.40
C ALA A 313 -14.42 -13.49 18.74
N ASN A 314 -15.01 -13.32 19.93
CA ASN A 314 -16.21 -14.06 20.33
C ASN A 314 -17.38 -13.73 19.41
N LYS A 315 -17.59 -12.44 19.11
CA LYS A 315 -18.55 -11.97 18.11
C LYS A 315 -17.90 -11.03 17.09
N LEU A 316 -18.35 -11.12 15.86
CA LEU A 316 -17.95 -10.29 14.73
C LEU A 316 -19.20 -9.61 14.19
N LEU A 317 -19.31 -8.31 14.39
CA LEU A 317 -20.37 -7.48 13.83
C LEU A 317 -19.85 -6.72 12.62
N MET A 318 -20.74 -6.35 11.73
CA MET A 318 -20.42 -5.59 10.53
C MET A 318 -21.37 -4.42 10.39
N LEU A 319 -20.85 -3.22 10.08
CA LEU A 319 -21.73 -2.16 9.60
C LEU A 319 -22.37 -2.58 8.26
N GLU A 320 -23.58 -2.14 8.00
CA GLU A 320 -24.39 -2.59 6.86
C GLU A 320 -23.67 -2.49 5.50
N ASN A 321 -22.92 -1.41 5.28
CA ASN A 321 -22.17 -1.17 4.04
C ASN A 321 -20.69 -1.51 4.16
N SER A 322 -20.24 -2.10 5.28
CA SER A 322 -18.88 -2.62 5.41
C SER A 322 -18.68 -3.91 4.61
N VAL A 323 -17.42 -4.21 4.28
CA VAL A 323 -17.05 -5.38 3.49
C VAL A 323 -15.93 -6.16 4.14
N PHE A 324 -15.96 -7.49 4.05
CA PHE A 324 -14.94 -8.37 4.60
C PHE A 324 -14.57 -9.44 3.59
N TYR A 325 -13.28 -9.57 3.26
CA TYR A 325 -12.85 -10.38 2.13
C TYR A 325 -11.45 -10.97 2.30
N VAL A 326 -11.20 -12.13 1.68
CA VAL A 326 -9.87 -12.78 1.66
C VAL A 326 -8.88 -12.07 0.73
N ALA A 327 -9.38 -11.51 -0.37
CA ALA A 327 -8.62 -10.72 -1.34
C ALA A 327 -9.53 -9.61 -1.87
N SER A 328 -8.95 -8.47 -2.22
CA SER A 328 -9.73 -7.36 -2.77
C SER A 328 -10.43 -7.80 -4.08
N PRO A 329 -11.62 -7.27 -4.38
CA PRO A 329 -12.31 -7.58 -5.64
C PRO A 329 -11.43 -7.35 -6.87
N GLU A 330 -10.58 -6.32 -6.84
CA GLU A 330 -9.63 -5.99 -7.90
C GLU A 330 -8.55 -7.07 -8.06
N ALA A 331 -7.95 -7.52 -6.95
CA ALA A 331 -6.92 -8.57 -6.97
C ALA A 331 -7.50 -9.91 -7.42
N CYS A 332 -8.69 -10.27 -6.92
CA CYS A 332 -9.40 -11.48 -7.33
C CYS A 332 -9.74 -11.45 -8.83
N ALA A 333 -10.20 -10.31 -9.33
CA ALA A 333 -10.50 -10.10 -10.75
C ALA A 333 -9.24 -10.22 -11.64
N ALA A 334 -8.13 -9.65 -11.20
CA ALA A 334 -6.85 -9.75 -11.92
C ALA A 334 -6.34 -11.20 -12.00
N ILE A 335 -6.56 -12.03 -10.98
CA ILE A 335 -6.10 -13.42 -10.97
C ILE A 335 -7.04 -14.34 -11.77
N LEU A 336 -8.33 -14.31 -11.46
CA LEU A 336 -9.30 -15.27 -12.00
C LEU A 336 -9.78 -14.89 -13.41
N TRP A 337 -9.90 -13.59 -13.70
CA TRP A 337 -10.39 -13.08 -14.99
C TRP A 337 -9.30 -12.39 -15.82
N ARG A 338 -8.05 -12.32 -15.33
CA ARG A 338 -6.94 -11.60 -15.99
C ARG A 338 -7.27 -10.15 -16.33
N SER A 339 -8.21 -9.55 -15.59
CA SER A 339 -8.72 -8.21 -15.85
C SER A 339 -9.33 -7.60 -14.60
N SER A 340 -8.75 -6.49 -14.12
CA SER A 340 -9.29 -5.74 -12.97
C SER A 340 -10.67 -5.14 -13.24
N LYS A 341 -11.09 -5.01 -14.52
CA LYS A 341 -12.43 -4.54 -14.89
C LYS A 341 -13.54 -5.50 -14.43
N ALA A 342 -13.20 -6.77 -14.17
CA ALA A 342 -14.14 -7.77 -13.64
C ALA A 342 -14.34 -7.68 -12.12
N ALA A 343 -13.85 -6.63 -11.44
CA ALA A 343 -14.04 -6.43 -10.00
C ALA A 343 -15.51 -6.50 -9.53
N PRO A 344 -16.52 -5.96 -10.25
CA PRO A 344 -17.92 -6.13 -9.86
C PRO A 344 -18.36 -7.60 -9.82
N GLN A 345 -17.98 -8.37 -10.83
CA GLN A 345 -18.27 -9.81 -10.91
C GLN A 345 -17.55 -10.59 -9.80
N ALA A 346 -16.30 -10.22 -9.50
CA ALA A 346 -15.53 -10.82 -8.41
C ALA A 346 -16.18 -10.53 -7.05
N ALA A 347 -16.62 -9.29 -6.79
CA ALA A 347 -17.27 -8.90 -5.54
C ALA A 347 -18.56 -9.71 -5.28
N GLU A 348 -19.38 -9.91 -6.32
CA GLU A 348 -20.60 -10.73 -6.23
C GLU A 348 -20.29 -12.20 -5.95
N ARG A 349 -19.28 -12.77 -6.61
CA ARG A 349 -18.90 -14.18 -6.44
C ARG A 349 -18.26 -14.46 -5.09
N LEU A 350 -17.49 -13.50 -4.55
CA LEU A 350 -16.82 -13.61 -3.26
C LEU A 350 -17.76 -13.46 -2.07
N LYS A 351 -18.97 -12.91 -2.26
CA LYS A 351 -19.98 -12.74 -1.19
C LYS A 351 -19.45 -11.96 0.02
N ILE A 352 -18.87 -10.80 -0.25
CA ILE A 352 -18.11 -9.99 0.71
C ILE A 352 -18.95 -9.07 1.60
N THR A 353 -20.27 -9.03 1.39
CA THR A 353 -21.17 -8.07 2.06
C THR A 353 -21.61 -8.56 3.43
N ALA A 354 -21.96 -7.64 4.34
CA ALA A 354 -22.44 -7.99 5.68
C ALA A 354 -23.64 -8.98 5.67
N PRO A 355 -24.69 -8.80 4.82
CA PRO A 355 -25.77 -9.77 4.71
C PRO A 355 -25.31 -11.15 4.25
N ASP A 356 -24.39 -11.23 3.28
CA ASP A 356 -23.91 -12.51 2.78
C ASP A 356 -23.08 -13.26 3.84
N LEU A 357 -22.23 -12.53 4.57
CA LEU A 357 -21.38 -13.11 5.60
C LEU A 357 -22.14 -13.55 6.84
N CYS A 358 -23.26 -12.89 7.16
CA CYS A 358 -24.19 -13.39 8.18
C CYS A 358 -24.88 -14.68 7.71
N LYS A 359 -25.33 -14.76 6.44
CA LYS A 359 -25.90 -16.01 5.88
C LYS A 359 -24.89 -17.17 5.83
N LEU A 360 -23.59 -16.86 5.82
CA LEU A 360 -22.51 -17.84 5.84
C LEU A 360 -22.05 -18.19 7.27
N ASP A 361 -22.70 -17.65 8.31
CA ASP A 361 -22.36 -17.83 9.73
C ASP A 361 -20.93 -17.38 10.09
N ILE A 362 -20.37 -16.44 9.31
CA ILE A 362 -19.05 -15.83 9.56
C ILE A 362 -19.18 -14.59 10.46
N ALA A 363 -20.13 -13.72 10.14
CA ALA A 363 -20.52 -12.57 10.96
C ALA A 363 -21.75 -12.92 11.81
N ASP A 364 -21.81 -12.39 13.03
CA ASP A 364 -22.86 -12.69 14.00
C ASP A 364 -24.01 -11.66 13.99
N GLY A 365 -23.84 -10.54 13.29
CA GLY A 365 -24.85 -9.49 13.21
C GLY A 365 -24.45 -8.30 12.36
N ILE A 366 -25.46 -7.50 12.01
CA ILE A 366 -25.33 -6.31 11.18
C ILE A 366 -25.78 -5.10 11.99
N ILE A 367 -24.96 -4.05 11.99
CA ILE A 367 -25.31 -2.76 12.56
C ILE A 367 -25.79 -1.86 11.42
N SER A 368 -27.06 -1.46 11.48
CA SER A 368 -27.66 -0.60 10.45
C SER A 368 -26.97 0.75 10.35
N GLU A 369 -26.77 1.21 9.11
CA GLU A 369 -26.25 2.55 8.84
C GLU A 369 -27.42 3.52 8.56
N PRO A 370 -27.23 4.83 8.76
CA PRO A 370 -28.20 5.82 8.33
C PRO A 370 -28.35 5.78 6.79
N LEU A 371 -29.47 6.30 6.30
CA LEU A 371 -29.72 6.41 4.86
C LEU A 371 -28.62 7.28 4.22
N GLY A 372 -27.93 6.76 3.20
CA GLY A 372 -26.70 7.37 2.68
C GLY A 372 -25.41 6.63 3.07
N GLY A 373 -25.46 5.84 4.14
CA GLY A 373 -24.30 5.19 4.75
C GLY A 373 -23.69 6.00 5.90
N ALA A 374 -22.75 5.41 6.62
CA ALA A 374 -22.20 5.90 7.89
C ALA A 374 -21.68 7.36 7.87
N HIS A 375 -21.26 7.86 6.71
CA HIS A 375 -20.75 9.22 6.56
C HIS A 375 -21.86 10.28 6.49
N ALA A 376 -23.11 9.88 6.23
CA ALA A 376 -24.26 10.79 6.22
C ALA A 376 -24.62 11.26 7.64
N ASP A 377 -24.55 10.36 8.62
CA ASP A 377 -24.70 10.68 10.04
C ASP A 377 -23.71 9.86 10.90
N PRO A 378 -22.47 10.36 11.07
CA PRO A 378 -21.44 9.70 11.86
C PRO A 378 -21.80 9.56 13.34
N GLU A 379 -22.54 10.51 13.90
CA GLU A 379 -22.93 10.51 15.31
C GLU A 379 -23.94 9.39 15.58
N SER A 380 -25.01 9.34 14.79
CA SER A 380 -26.01 8.27 14.87
C SER A 380 -25.39 6.88 14.66
N THR A 381 -24.51 6.73 13.66
CA THR A 381 -23.78 5.48 13.43
C THR A 381 -22.95 5.08 14.66
N SER A 382 -22.27 6.04 15.28
CA SER A 382 -21.48 5.80 16.50
C SER A 382 -22.36 5.35 17.66
N GLN A 383 -23.54 5.95 17.84
CA GLN A 383 -24.49 5.52 18.88
C GLN A 383 -25.02 4.09 18.61
N GLN A 384 -25.28 3.73 17.36
CA GLN A 384 -25.67 2.35 17.02
C GLN A 384 -24.56 1.35 17.33
N ILE A 385 -23.30 1.71 17.06
CA ILE A 385 -22.14 0.91 17.47
C ILE A 385 -22.07 0.77 19.00
N LYS A 386 -22.29 1.86 19.74
CA LYS A 386 -22.30 1.86 21.21
C LYS A 386 -23.35 0.90 21.77
N ILE A 387 -24.57 0.93 21.23
CA ILE A 387 -25.64 0.02 21.62
C ILE A 387 -25.22 -1.43 21.35
N ALA A 388 -24.72 -1.73 20.15
CA ALA A 388 -24.29 -3.07 19.77
C ALA A 388 -23.13 -3.60 20.64
N ILE A 389 -22.20 -2.72 21.04
CA ILE A 389 -21.12 -3.05 22.00
C ILE A 389 -21.72 -3.46 23.34
N ASN A 390 -22.62 -2.64 23.90
CA ASN A 390 -23.20 -2.91 25.20
C ASN A 390 -24.02 -4.20 25.22
N GLU A 391 -24.89 -4.40 24.22
CA GLU A 391 -25.72 -5.61 24.10
C GLU A 391 -24.86 -6.87 24.00
N THR A 392 -23.83 -6.83 23.14
CA THR A 392 -22.92 -7.95 22.96
C THR A 392 -22.10 -8.22 24.22
N MET A 393 -21.62 -7.18 24.89
CA MET A 393 -20.84 -7.32 26.11
C MET A 393 -21.70 -7.78 27.29
N ASP A 394 -22.97 -7.38 27.37
CA ASP A 394 -23.95 -7.89 28.34
C ASP A 394 -24.20 -9.39 28.18
N GLU A 395 -24.18 -9.90 26.95
CA GLU A 395 -24.28 -11.33 26.68
C GLU A 395 -22.98 -12.06 27.06
N LEU A 396 -21.84 -11.56 26.59
CA LEU A 396 -20.55 -12.24 26.79
C LEU A 396 -20.08 -12.21 28.24
N THR A 397 -20.35 -11.14 28.99
CA THR A 397 -19.91 -11.03 30.40
C THR A 397 -20.70 -11.93 31.36
N LYS A 398 -21.83 -12.51 30.93
CA LYS A 398 -22.54 -13.56 31.67
C LYS A 398 -21.82 -14.91 31.64
N MET A 399 -20.94 -15.11 30.66
CA MET A 399 -20.18 -16.34 30.50
C MET A 399 -18.93 -16.32 31.39
N ASN A 400 -18.58 -17.46 31.97
CA ASN A 400 -17.30 -17.60 32.67
C ASN A 400 -16.12 -17.70 31.67
N THR A 401 -14.89 -17.68 32.17
CA THR A 401 -13.69 -17.73 31.33
C THR A 401 -13.60 -18.96 30.43
N GLU A 402 -13.96 -20.14 30.94
CA GLU A 402 -13.92 -21.39 30.15
C GLU A 402 -14.96 -21.37 29.03
N GLU A 403 -16.15 -20.84 29.34
CA GLU A 403 -17.23 -20.63 28.38
C GLU A 403 -16.83 -19.62 27.31
N ILE A 404 -16.17 -18.52 27.65
CA ILE A 404 -15.66 -17.53 26.69
C ILE A 404 -14.66 -18.14 25.72
N LEU A 405 -13.71 -18.93 26.22
CA LEU A 405 -12.71 -19.61 25.39
C LEU A 405 -13.37 -20.65 24.48
N LYS A 406 -14.27 -21.46 25.04
CA LYS A 406 -15.01 -22.48 24.29
C LYS A 406 -15.93 -21.86 23.23
N HIS A 407 -16.61 -20.76 23.56
CA HIS A 407 -17.45 -20.01 22.63
C HIS A 407 -16.64 -19.53 21.42
N ARG A 408 -15.47 -18.90 21.67
CA ARG A 408 -14.57 -18.45 20.60
C ARG A 408 -14.07 -19.63 19.77
N MET A 409 -13.58 -20.69 20.40
CA MET A 409 -13.08 -21.88 19.70
C MET A 409 -14.16 -22.51 18.80
N LEU A 410 -15.38 -22.73 19.33
CA LEU A 410 -16.48 -23.32 18.58
C LEU A 410 -16.92 -22.45 17.41
N LYS A 411 -16.96 -21.12 17.59
CA LYS A 411 -17.25 -20.18 16.51
C LYS A 411 -16.31 -20.38 15.32
N TYR A 412 -15.00 -20.52 15.53
CA TYR A 412 -14.08 -20.70 14.40
C TYR A 412 -14.05 -22.14 13.89
N ARG A 413 -14.26 -23.14 14.76
CA ARG A 413 -14.25 -24.55 14.35
C ARG A 413 -15.43 -24.92 13.45
N LYS A 414 -16.56 -24.21 13.56
CA LYS A 414 -17.74 -24.40 12.69
C LYS A 414 -17.57 -23.79 11.29
N ILE A 415 -16.60 -22.91 11.09
CA ILE A 415 -16.40 -22.20 9.82
C ILE A 415 -15.76 -23.15 8.81
N GLY A 416 -16.42 -23.31 7.66
CA GLY A 416 -16.01 -24.20 6.58
C GLY A 416 -17.05 -25.28 6.31
N LYS A 417 -17.40 -25.50 5.04
CA LYS A 417 -18.29 -26.57 4.60
C LYS A 417 -17.50 -27.50 3.68
N PHE A 418 -17.48 -28.79 4.00
CA PHE A 418 -16.80 -29.83 3.23
C PHE A 418 -17.66 -31.11 3.25
N GLN A 419 -17.47 -31.97 2.27
CA GLN A 419 -18.18 -33.25 2.15
C GLN A 419 -17.28 -34.38 2.65
N GLU A 420 -17.78 -35.20 3.58
CA GLU A 420 -17.09 -36.39 4.09
C GLU A 420 -17.40 -37.61 3.21
N GLY A 421 -16.40 -38.46 2.91
CA GLY A 421 -16.53 -39.62 2.01
C GLY A 421 -16.50 -39.24 0.51
N ILE A 422 -16.23 -40.22 -0.36
CA ILE A 422 -15.88 -39.97 -1.77
C ILE A 422 -17.11 -39.89 -2.69
N PRO A 423 -17.26 -38.78 -3.42
CA PRO A 423 -17.54 -38.83 -4.86
C PRO A 423 -16.31 -38.33 -5.67
N ILE A 424 -15.70 -39.23 -6.44
CA ILE A 424 -14.80 -38.94 -7.58
C ILE A 424 -15.70 -38.51 -8.75
N GLY A 425 -15.53 -37.42 -9.51
CA GLY A 425 -14.61 -36.27 -9.51
C GLY A 425 -15.30 -35.08 -10.26
N PRO A 426 -14.55 -34.08 -10.76
CA PRO A 426 -14.16 -34.23 -12.17
C PRO A 426 -12.70 -34.58 -12.27
N GLU A 427 -12.36 -35.46 -13.21
CA GLU A 427 -11.00 -35.47 -13.74
C GLU A 427 -10.72 -34.05 -14.21
N ILE A 428 -9.90 -33.33 -13.44
CA ILE A 428 -9.12 -32.28 -14.03
C ILE A 428 -8.14 -33.03 -14.91
N SER A 429 -8.54 -33.25 -16.17
CA SER A 429 -7.55 -33.32 -17.22
C SER A 429 -6.81 -31.99 -17.09
N PHE A 430 -5.63 -32.04 -16.49
CA PHE A 430 -4.68 -31.00 -16.72
C PHE A 430 -4.33 -31.11 -18.21
N ASN A 431 -5.10 -30.39 -19.03
CA ASN A 431 -4.46 -29.49 -19.98
C ASN A 431 -3.93 -28.28 -19.18
N MET A 432 -3.11 -28.54 -18.14
CA MET A 432 -1.78 -27.99 -18.30
C MET A 432 -1.40 -28.49 -19.68
N LYS A 433 -1.29 -27.59 -20.64
CA LYS A 433 -0.18 -27.78 -21.55
C LYS A 433 0.94 -28.24 -20.62
N LYS A 434 1.34 -29.52 -20.71
CA LYS A 434 2.77 -29.79 -20.61
C LYS A 434 3.34 -28.63 -21.40
N ARG A 435 4.34 -27.94 -20.89
CA ARG A 435 5.15 -27.23 -21.88
C ARG A 435 5.44 -28.31 -22.92
N ASP A 436 4.75 -28.23 -24.05
CA ASP A 436 5.00 -28.99 -25.23
C ASP A 436 6.28 -28.30 -25.71
N LEU A 437 7.33 -28.60 -24.98
CA LEU A 437 8.62 -28.93 -25.51
C LEU A 437 8.57 -30.42 -25.90
N SER A 438 7.40 -30.94 -26.30
CA SER A 438 7.36 -31.71 -27.53
C SER A 438 7.25 -30.68 -28.65
N ILE A 439 8.40 -30.36 -29.21
CA ILE A 439 8.55 -29.81 -30.55
C ILE A 439 7.92 -30.86 -31.49
N ALA A 440 6.60 -30.83 -31.63
CA ALA A 440 5.95 -31.47 -32.75
C ALA A 440 6.01 -30.41 -33.86
N ASN A 441 6.82 -30.73 -34.87
CA ASN A 441 7.09 -29.92 -36.06
C ASN A 441 5.82 -29.31 -36.64
N ILE A 442 5.51 -28.07 -36.24
CA ILE A 442 4.70 -27.20 -37.07
C ILE A 442 5.61 -26.81 -38.21
N SER A 443 5.25 -27.20 -39.43
CA SER A 443 6.04 -26.83 -40.60
C SER A 443 6.12 -25.31 -40.69
N ASP A 444 7.30 -24.79 -41.04
CA ASP A 444 7.58 -23.35 -41.05
C ASP A 444 6.55 -22.53 -41.85
N GLY A 445 5.89 -23.14 -42.85
CA GLY A 445 4.83 -22.52 -43.64
C GLY A 445 3.54 -22.20 -42.87
N GLU A 446 3.15 -22.97 -41.86
CA GLU A 446 1.95 -22.67 -41.04
C GLU A 446 2.23 -21.55 -40.02
N LEU A 447 3.47 -21.48 -39.52
CA LEU A 447 3.92 -20.39 -38.65
C LEU A 447 3.98 -19.06 -39.41
N GLU A 448 4.43 -19.06 -40.66
CA GLU A 448 4.44 -17.86 -41.49
C GLU A 448 3.03 -17.32 -41.74
N ILE A 449 2.05 -18.20 -42.00
CA ILE A 449 0.66 -17.80 -42.24
C ILE A 449 0.02 -17.21 -40.98
N GLU A 450 0.24 -17.79 -39.80
CA GLU A 450 -0.32 -17.30 -38.54
C GLU A 450 0.38 -16.00 -38.08
N VAL A 451 1.67 -15.84 -38.38
CA VAL A 451 2.43 -14.59 -38.14
C VAL A 451 1.96 -13.47 -39.07
N GLU A 452 1.66 -13.76 -40.33
CA GLU A 452 1.13 -12.77 -41.28
C GLU A 452 -0.28 -12.31 -40.87
N LYS A 453 -1.10 -13.23 -40.37
CA LYS A 453 -2.45 -12.96 -39.84
C LYS A 453 -2.41 -12.11 -38.56
N LEU A 454 -1.46 -12.38 -37.66
CA LEU A 454 -1.22 -11.56 -36.47
C LEU A 454 -0.67 -10.17 -36.82
N LYS A 455 0.21 -10.06 -37.82
CA LYS A 455 0.68 -8.76 -38.33
C LYS A 455 -0.48 -7.94 -38.90
N GLN A 456 -1.41 -8.56 -39.64
CA GLN A 456 -2.61 -7.89 -40.16
C GLN A 456 -3.53 -7.41 -39.03
N GLN A 457 -3.78 -8.25 -38.01
CA GLN A 457 -4.58 -7.86 -36.84
C GLN A 457 -3.95 -6.72 -36.03
N VAL A 458 -2.62 -6.70 -35.91
CA VAL A 458 -1.88 -5.61 -35.25
C VAL A 458 -1.89 -4.32 -36.10
N LEU A 459 -1.93 -4.44 -37.42
CA LEU A 459 -2.05 -3.29 -38.33
C LEU A 459 -3.46 -2.69 -38.32
N GLU A 460 -4.49 -3.53 -38.16
CA GLU A 460 -5.89 -3.11 -37.99
C GLU A 460 -6.14 -2.47 -36.62
N ALA A 461 -5.57 -3.03 -35.54
CA ALA A 461 -5.64 -2.46 -34.20
C ALA A 461 -4.93 -1.10 -34.06
N LYS A 462 -3.97 -0.80 -34.94
CA LYS A 462 -3.32 0.52 -35.04
C LYS A 462 -4.15 1.57 -35.80
N LYS A 463 -5.20 1.17 -36.53
CA LYS A 463 -6.07 2.09 -37.30
C LYS A 463 -7.32 2.54 -36.54
N SER A 464 -7.60 2.04 -35.34
CA SER A 464 -8.78 2.44 -34.55
C SER A 464 -8.43 3.10 -33.21
N SER A 465 -8.75 4.39 -33.17
CA SER A 465 -8.93 5.32 -32.03
C SER A 465 -7.72 5.77 -31.20
N ASP A 466 -7.39 7.05 -31.36
CA ASP A 466 -6.59 7.89 -30.48
C ASP A 466 -7.20 8.00 -29.06
N PRO A 467 -6.39 7.90 -27.98
CA PRO A 467 -6.76 8.41 -26.67
C PRO A 467 -6.33 9.89 -26.51
N PRO A 468 -7.11 10.74 -25.82
CA PRO A 468 -6.75 12.13 -25.60
C PRO A 468 -5.70 12.20 -24.49
N ILE A 469 -4.45 12.45 -24.83
CA ILE A 469 -3.41 12.86 -23.89
C ILE A 469 -2.96 14.25 -24.34
N LEU A 470 -3.23 15.25 -23.50
CA LEU A 470 -2.68 16.60 -23.63
C LEU A 470 -1.17 16.51 -23.94
N ASP A 471 -0.73 17.30 -24.92
CA ASP A 471 0.63 17.28 -25.46
C ASP A 471 1.67 17.52 -24.35
N LEU A 472 2.58 16.55 -24.15
CA LEU A 472 3.64 16.61 -23.15
C LEU A 472 4.52 17.87 -23.32
N ASP A 473 4.64 18.35 -24.56
CA ASP A 473 5.35 19.59 -24.89
C ASP A 473 4.61 20.84 -24.42
N GLU A 474 3.28 20.82 -24.39
CA GLU A 474 2.47 21.91 -23.87
C GLU A 474 2.57 22.00 -22.33
N MET A 475 2.64 20.83 -21.66
CA MET A 475 2.87 20.75 -20.21
C MET A 475 4.26 21.25 -19.81
N ILE A 476 5.32 20.88 -20.55
CA ILE A 476 6.69 21.37 -20.30
C ILE A 476 6.76 22.89 -20.48
N LYS A 477 6.19 23.41 -21.58
CA LYS A 477 6.12 24.87 -21.82
C LYS A 477 5.36 25.61 -20.72
N GLN A 478 4.30 25.03 -20.18
CA GLN A 478 3.56 25.63 -19.08
C GLN A 478 4.41 25.66 -17.79
N LEU A 479 5.10 24.56 -17.48
CA LEU A 479 5.98 24.50 -16.32
C LEU A 479 7.17 25.46 -16.43
N GLU A 480 7.77 25.63 -17.61
CA GLU A 480 8.83 26.61 -17.86
C GLU A 480 8.38 28.04 -17.55
N ARG A 481 7.15 28.41 -17.96
CA ARG A 481 6.58 29.73 -17.64
C ARG A 481 6.38 29.92 -16.14
N GLU A 482 5.93 28.88 -15.43
CA GLU A 482 5.74 28.91 -13.98
C GLU A 482 7.06 29.01 -13.22
N VAL A 483 8.08 28.23 -13.60
CA VAL A 483 9.44 28.30 -13.04
C VAL A 483 10.05 29.69 -13.26
N ASN A 484 9.95 30.26 -14.46
CA ASN A 484 10.46 31.59 -14.75
C ASN A 484 9.77 32.69 -13.95
N LYS A 485 8.45 32.57 -13.74
CA LYS A 485 7.70 33.49 -12.90
C LYS A 485 8.17 33.42 -11.44
N GLU A 486 8.36 32.22 -10.92
CA GLU A 486 8.83 32.01 -9.55
C GLU A 486 10.28 32.49 -9.34
N TYR A 487 11.17 32.30 -10.33
CA TYR A 487 12.51 32.91 -10.31
C TYR A 487 12.46 34.44 -10.28
N SER A 488 11.57 35.07 -11.06
CA SER A 488 11.39 36.52 -11.04
C SER A 488 10.90 37.03 -9.68
N GLU A 489 9.96 36.32 -9.07
CA GLU A 489 9.45 36.64 -7.73
C GLU A 489 10.53 36.45 -6.65
N ALA A 490 11.35 35.41 -6.76
CA ALA A 490 12.49 35.18 -5.87
C ALA A 490 13.53 36.30 -5.99
N ALA A 491 13.89 36.69 -7.21
CA ALA A 491 14.85 37.76 -7.47
C ALA A 491 14.38 39.15 -7.00
N LYS A 492 13.06 39.41 -7.03
CA LYS A 492 12.46 40.61 -6.45
C LYS A 492 12.50 40.57 -4.92
N ALA A 493 12.18 39.42 -4.32
CA ALA A 493 12.17 39.27 -2.86
C ALA A 493 13.57 39.37 -2.23
N THR A 494 14.62 38.97 -2.95
CA THR A 494 16.02 39.03 -2.50
C THR A 494 16.72 40.34 -2.87
N GLY A 495 16.04 41.29 -3.54
CA GLY A 495 16.60 42.60 -3.91
C GLY A 495 17.67 42.54 -5.00
N PHE A 496 17.77 41.44 -5.75
CA PHE A 496 18.76 41.27 -6.81
C PHE A 496 18.41 42.00 -8.11
N THR A 497 17.13 42.37 -8.30
CA THR A 497 16.68 43.09 -9.49
C THR A 497 17.47 44.39 -9.70
N ASP A 498 17.73 45.15 -8.63
CA ASP A 498 18.47 46.41 -8.68
C ASP A 498 19.96 46.21 -8.97
N LYS A 499 20.55 45.09 -8.48
CA LYS A 499 21.96 44.73 -8.75
C LYS A 499 22.15 44.32 -10.21
N ILE A 500 21.20 43.57 -10.77
CA ILE A 500 21.20 43.16 -12.18
C ILE A 500 21.03 44.38 -13.09
N LEU A 501 20.17 45.33 -12.75
CA LEU A 501 19.99 46.57 -13.51
C LEU A 501 21.26 47.44 -13.53
N LYS A 502 21.96 47.55 -12.39
CA LYS A 502 23.26 48.26 -12.32
C LYS A 502 24.33 47.60 -13.17
N LEU A 503 24.42 46.26 -13.15
CA LEU A 503 25.32 45.51 -14.03
C LEU A 503 24.96 45.71 -15.50
N GLN A 504 23.68 45.65 -15.87
CA GLN A 504 23.23 45.87 -17.25
C GLN A 504 23.65 47.26 -17.76
N GLU A 505 23.52 48.29 -16.92
CA GLU A 505 23.97 49.64 -17.27
C GLU A 505 25.50 49.73 -17.47
N GLN A 506 26.28 49.01 -16.67
CA GLN A 506 27.74 48.92 -16.81
C GLN A 506 28.16 48.16 -18.08
N VAL A 507 27.49 47.05 -18.40
CA VAL A 507 27.71 46.29 -19.65
C VAL A 507 27.33 47.12 -20.87
N SER A 508 26.22 47.88 -20.81
CA SER A 508 25.82 48.78 -21.89
C SER A 508 26.82 49.91 -22.11
N LYS A 509 27.43 50.45 -21.05
CA LYS A 509 28.51 51.47 -21.16
C LYS A 509 29.79 50.87 -21.75
N ALA A 510 30.21 49.68 -21.30
CA ALA A 510 31.40 49.00 -21.83
C ALA A 510 31.27 48.61 -23.32
N ASN A 511 30.07 48.22 -23.75
CA ASN A 511 29.80 47.89 -25.16
C ASN A 511 29.74 49.12 -26.08
N ALA A 512 29.42 50.32 -25.56
CA ALA A 512 29.39 51.55 -26.34
C ALA A 512 30.81 52.04 -26.73
N ASP A 513 31.83 51.67 -25.95
CA ASP A 513 33.22 52.07 -26.15
C ASP A 513 34.04 51.05 -26.97
N ASN A 514 33.42 50.00 -27.53
CA ASN A 514 34.07 48.94 -28.34
C ASN A 514 35.30 48.29 -27.67
N GLN A 515 35.33 48.24 -26.33
CA GLN A 515 36.38 47.54 -25.58
C GLN A 515 35.97 46.07 -25.32
N PRO A 516 36.90 45.10 -25.39
CA PRO A 516 36.61 43.73 -25.00
C PRO A 516 36.20 43.69 -23.53
N ILE A 517 35.13 42.95 -23.20
CA ILE A 517 34.58 42.86 -21.84
C ILE A 517 35.71 42.56 -20.85
N ASP A 518 35.98 43.53 -19.98
CA ASP A 518 37.07 43.50 -19.01
C ASP A 518 36.93 42.26 -18.10
N GLN A 519 38.06 41.62 -17.75
CA GLN A 519 38.07 40.39 -16.94
C GLN A 519 37.41 40.63 -15.58
N LEU A 520 37.55 41.85 -15.05
CA LEU A 520 36.91 42.32 -13.81
C LEU A 520 35.38 42.27 -13.87
N LEU A 521 34.78 42.56 -15.04
CA LEU A 521 33.33 42.60 -15.21
C LEU A 521 32.74 41.19 -15.29
N LYS A 522 33.49 40.24 -15.88
CA LYS A 522 33.16 38.81 -15.85
C LYS A 522 33.23 38.26 -14.44
N ASP A 523 34.26 38.64 -13.68
CA ASP A 523 34.40 38.23 -12.28
C ASP A 523 33.28 38.81 -11.40
N GLU A 524 32.81 40.03 -11.68
CA GLU A 524 31.69 40.64 -10.98
C GLU A 524 30.35 39.97 -11.31
N ILE A 525 30.14 39.55 -12.57
CA ILE A 525 28.99 38.75 -12.99
C ILE A 525 28.99 37.39 -12.29
N GLU A 526 30.13 36.70 -12.25
CA GLU A 526 30.22 35.37 -11.62
C GLU A 526 30.04 35.48 -10.10
N LYS A 527 30.58 36.53 -9.48
CA LYS A 527 30.36 36.83 -8.05
C LYS A 527 28.89 37.07 -7.74
N LEU A 528 28.19 37.85 -8.57
CA LEU A 528 26.76 38.11 -8.38
C LEU A 528 25.91 36.86 -8.64
N ARG A 529 26.30 36.00 -9.57
CA ARG A 529 25.68 34.69 -9.78
C ARG A 529 25.80 33.81 -8.55
N VAL A 530 26.99 33.69 -7.97
CA VAL A 530 27.21 32.90 -6.75
C VAL A 530 26.44 33.47 -5.56
N GLU A 531 26.40 34.80 -5.41
CA GLU A 531 25.62 35.46 -4.36
C GLU A 531 24.11 35.18 -4.53
N PHE A 532 23.62 35.17 -5.77
CA PHE A 532 22.22 34.86 -6.08
C PHE A 532 21.87 33.40 -5.78
N GLU A 533 22.72 32.45 -6.18
CA GLU A 533 22.54 31.02 -5.91
C GLU A 533 22.52 30.70 -4.41
N GLN A 534 23.34 31.38 -3.60
CA GLN A 534 23.34 31.22 -2.14
C GLN A 534 22.06 31.79 -1.50
N GLN A 535 21.60 32.97 -1.94
CA GLN A 535 20.44 33.66 -1.37
C GLN A 535 19.09 33.16 -1.93
N LEU A 536 19.08 32.40 -3.03
CA LEU A 536 17.90 31.73 -3.57
C LEU A 536 17.22 30.85 -2.52
N SER A 537 18.01 30.15 -1.69
CA SER A 537 17.50 29.30 -0.60
C SER A 537 16.76 30.06 0.52
N ALA A 538 16.99 31.37 0.63
CA ALA A 538 16.35 32.24 1.61
C ALA A 538 15.03 32.87 1.10
N ALA A 539 14.68 32.68 -0.18
CA ALA A 539 13.48 33.23 -0.77
C ALA A 539 12.22 32.48 -0.27
N PRO A 540 11.11 33.19 0.03
CA PRO A 540 9.90 32.57 0.59
C PRO A 540 9.20 31.59 -0.37
N ASN A 541 9.53 31.63 -1.66
CA ASN A 541 9.01 30.76 -2.71
C ASN A 541 9.99 29.64 -3.13
N TYR A 542 11.12 29.47 -2.44
CA TYR A 542 12.17 28.52 -2.80
C TYR A 542 11.68 27.06 -2.83
N ASP A 543 10.90 26.62 -1.83
CA ASP A 543 10.35 25.25 -1.78
C ASP A 543 9.43 24.92 -2.96
N ARG A 544 8.72 25.93 -3.48
CA ARG A 544 7.81 25.79 -4.63
C ARG A 544 8.61 25.75 -5.93
N LEU A 545 9.60 26.63 -6.05
CA LEU A 545 10.53 26.69 -7.16
C LEU A 545 11.31 25.37 -7.31
N GLN A 546 11.82 24.81 -6.20
CA GLN A 546 12.55 23.54 -6.20
C GLN A 546 11.67 22.36 -6.65
N LYS A 547 10.39 22.35 -6.27
CA LYS A 547 9.43 21.34 -6.73
C LYS A 547 9.17 21.45 -8.23
N ASN A 548 8.95 22.66 -8.73
CA ASN A 548 8.69 22.88 -10.16
C ASN A 548 9.91 22.55 -11.03
N ILE A 549 11.13 22.88 -10.57
CA ILE A 549 12.37 22.49 -11.23
C ILE A 549 12.53 20.96 -11.25
N ASN A 550 12.23 20.26 -10.15
CA ASN A 550 12.27 18.80 -10.12
C ASN A 550 11.22 18.18 -11.06
N TYR A 551 9.99 18.70 -11.09
CA TYR A 551 8.98 18.25 -12.05
C TYR A 551 9.40 18.48 -13.49
N LEU A 552 10.00 19.63 -13.82
CA LEU A 552 10.53 19.91 -15.14
C LEU A 552 11.66 18.95 -15.52
N LYS A 553 12.53 18.61 -14.57
CA LYS A 553 13.62 17.63 -14.76
C LYS A 553 13.11 16.22 -15.00
N GLU A 554 12.04 15.80 -14.31
CA GLU A 554 11.43 14.49 -14.54
C GLU A 554 10.66 14.44 -15.87
N LEU A 555 9.95 15.51 -16.24
CA LEU A 555 9.28 15.61 -17.53
C LEU A 555 10.26 15.70 -18.70
N SER A 556 11.40 16.39 -18.54
CA SER A 556 12.44 16.45 -19.56
C SER A 556 13.16 15.11 -19.72
N LYS A 557 13.42 14.39 -18.62
CA LYS A 557 13.89 12.98 -18.68
C LYS A 557 12.88 12.09 -19.40
N ALA A 558 11.59 12.21 -19.10
CA ALA A 558 10.54 11.45 -19.77
C ALA A 558 10.46 11.78 -21.27
N LYS A 559 10.62 13.06 -21.65
CA LYS A 559 10.72 13.51 -23.04
C LYS A 559 11.96 12.94 -23.74
N HIS A 560 13.12 12.99 -23.10
CA HIS A 560 14.35 12.40 -23.64
C HIS A 560 14.23 10.88 -23.83
N LEU A 561 13.59 10.16 -22.91
CA LEU A 561 13.33 8.72 -23.05
C LEU A 561 12.33 8.42 -24.19
N SER A 562 11.32 9.26 -24.37
CA SER A 562 10.35 9.16 -25.47
C SER A 562 10.99 9.42 -26.85
N HIS A 563 11.85 10.44 -26.95
CA HIS A 563 12.58 10.76 -28.19
C HIS A 563 13.69 9.74 -28.48
N ALA A 564 14.46 9.32 -27.48
CA ALA A 564 15.48 8.28 -27.63
C ALA A 564 14.89 6.95 -28.11
N ASN A 565 13.67 6.60 -27.72
CA ASN A 565 12.98 5.43 -28.25
C ASN A 565 12.55 5.58 -29.72
N LYS A 566 12.14 6.77 -30.16
CA LYS A 566 11.80 7.01 -31.57
C LYS A 566 13.03 6.97 -32.49
N ASP A 567 14.14 7.57 -32.06
CA ASP A 567 15.39 7.60 -32.84
C ASP A 567 16.13 6.26 -32.80
N ALA A 568 16.04 5.53 -31.68
CA ALA A 568 16.56 4.16 -31.61
C ALA A 568 15.77 3.18 -32.48
N ASP A 569 14.45 3.37 -32.65
CA ASP A 569 13.63 2.51 -33.50
C ASP A 569 13.89 2.75 -34.99
N THR A 570 14.12 4.00 -35.42
CA THR A 570 14.53 4.31 -36.80
C THR A 570 15.93 3.81 -37.10
N PHE A 571 16.88 4.00 -36.18
CA PHE A 571 18.25 3.50 -36.32
C PHE A 571 18.31 1.96 -36.31
N LYS A 572 17.57 1.28 -35.42
CA LYS A 572 17.46 -0.19 -35.41
C LYS A 572 16.87 -0.72 -36.71
N GLN A 573 15.90 -0.04 -37.30
CA GLN A 573 15.33 -0.43 -38.60
C GLN A 573 16.34 -0.25 -39.74
N GLU A 574 17.14 0.81 -39.71
CA GLU A 574 18.17 1.05 -40.72
C GLU A 574 19.33 0.06 -40.59
N LEU A 575 19.76 -0.24 -39.37
CA LEU A 575 20.82 -1.20 -39.07
C LEU A 575 20.38 -2.63 -39.42
N LYS A 576 19.12 -3.00 -39.13
CA LYS A 576 18.53 -4.28 -39.54
C LYS A 576 18.48 -4.43 -41.07
N LYS A 577 18.12 -3.36 -41.80
CA LYS A 577 18.13 -3.37 -43.27
C LYS A 577 19.54 -3.58 -43.83
N LYS A 578 20.56 -2.94 -43.25
CA LYS A 578 21.95 -3.06 -43.74
C LYS A 578 22.58 -4.40 -43.39
N VAL A 579 22.30 -4.94 -42.20
CA VAL A 579 22.72 -6.31 -41.81
C VAL A 579 22.03 -7.37 -42.68
N ASP A 580 20.75 -7.19 -43.01
CA ASP A 580 20.03 -8.10 -43.92
C ASP A 580 20.64 -8.16 -45.34
N VAL A 581 21.34 -7.11 -45.80
CA VAL A 581 22.03 -7.11 -47.10
C VAL A 581 23.22 -8.06 -47.09
N VAL A 582 23.95 -8.16 -45.98
CA VAL A 582 25.11 -9.07 -45.84
C VAL A 582 24.66 -10.53 -45.88
N PHE A 583 23.60 -10.88 -45.14
CA PHE A 583 23.07 -12.25 -45.14
C PHE A 583 22.33 -12.63 -46.43
N LYS A 584 21.98 -11.65 -47.27
CA LYS A 584 21.43 -11.87 -48.62
C LYS A 584 22.50 -11.91 -49.71
N ASN A 585 23.77 -11.68 -49.38
CA ASN A 585 24.86 -11.85 -50.33
C ASN A 585 24.93 -13.32 -50.78
N SER A 586 24.73 -13.55 -52.08
CA SER A 586 24.63 -14.91 -52.64
C SER A 586 25.87 -15.75 -52.33
N ARG A 587 27.04 -15.11 -52.27
CA ARG A 587 28.32 -15.78 -52.02
C ARG A 587 28.45 -16.34 -50.60
N ILE A 588 28.00 -15.61 -49.57
CA ILE A 588 28.01 -16.08 -48.17
C ILE A 588 26.98 -17.20 -48.01
N ARG A 589 25.81 -17.03 -48.63
CA ARG A 589 24.72 -18.02 -48.56
C ARG A 589 25.10 -19.35 -49.21
N GLU A 590 25.70 -19.32 -50.39
CA GLU A 590 26.18 -20.52 -51.08
C GLU A 590 27.26 -21.25 -50.28
N LYS A 591 28.22 -20.53 -49.68
CA LYS A 591 29.24 -21.11 -48.79
C LYS A 591 28.63 -21.73 -47.53
N CYS A 592 27.62 -21.08 -46.95
CA CYS A 592 26.92 -21.58 -45.76
C CYS A 592 26.13 -22.86 -46.08
N GLU A 593 25.44 -22.90 -47.22
CA GLU A 593 24.71 -24.08 -47.69
C GLU A 593 25.67 -25.24 -48.05
N ALA A 594 26.84 -24.94 -48.64
CA ALA A 594 27.87 -25.94 -48.91
C ALA A 594 28.47 -26.54 -47.63
N LEU A 595 28.81 -25.71 -46.63
CA LEU A 595 29.31 -26.18 -45.33
C LEU A 595 28.26 -26.97 -44.57
N LYS A 596 26.98 -26.56 -44.65
CA LYS A 596 25.87 -27.29 -44.03
C LYS A 596 25.69 -28.67 -44.67
N ALA A 597 25.78 -28.79 -45.99
CA ALA A 597 25.73 -30.06 -46.68
C ALA A 597 26.93 -30.97 -46.34
N GLU A 598 28.13 -30.40 -46.16
CA GLU A 598 29.34 -31.14 -45.76
C GLU A 598 29.22 -31.67 -44.31
N ILE A 599 28.59 -30.90 -43.41
CA ILE A 599 28.30 -31.31 -42.02
C ILE A 599 27.20 -32.38 -41.95
N GLU A 600 26.13 -32.23 -42.74
CA GLU A 600 25.05 -33.22 -42.81
C GLU A 600 25.52 -34.53 -43.44
N GLY A 601 26.40 -34.48 -44.44
CA GLY A 601 27.04 -35.65 -45.05
C GLY A 601 27.99 -36.40 -44.12
N ALA A 602 28.54 -35.74 -43.09
CA ALA A 602 29.41 -36.37 -42.10
C ALA A 602 28.65 -37.17 -41.02
N GLY A 603 27.32 -37.03 -40.93
CA GLY A 603 26.46 -37.89 -40.09
C GLY A 603 26.69 -37.73 -38.58
N VAL A 604 26.96 -36.52 -38.10
CA VAL A 604 27.37 -36.25 -36.71
C VAL A 604 26.23 -35.64 -35.89
N SER A 605 25.97 -36.17 -34.68
CA SER A 605 24.87 -35.71 -33.80
C SER A 605 25.23 -34.60 -32.80
N SER A 606 26.51 -34.24 -32.65
CA SER A 606 26.97 -33.20 -31.72
C SER A 606 28.24 -32.47 -32.20
N ALA A 607 28.42 -31.21 -31.79
CA ALA A 607 29.50 -30.35 -32.27
C ALA A 607 30.93 -30.79 -31.84
N SER A 608 31.06 -31.63 -30.81
CA SER A 608 32.36 -32.16 -30.36
C SER A 608 32.93 -33.21 -31.32
N ASP A 609 32.06 -33.90 -32.05
CA ASP A 609 32.38 -35.07 -32.87
C ASP A 609 32.73 -34.70 -34.34
N LEU A 610 32.79 -33.39 -34.64
CA LEU A 610 33.22 -32.87 -35.94
C LEU A 610 34.72 -33.03 -36.15
N ASP A 611 35.10 -33.44 -37.37
CA ASP A 611 36.50 -33.56 -37.77
C ASP A 611 37.24 -32.21 -37.69
N ASP A 612 38.52 -32.23 -37.33
CA ASP A 612 39.30 -31.02 -37.05
C ASP A 612 39.50 -30.16 -38.30
N GLU A 613 39.44 -30.77 -39.49
CA GLU A 613 39.48 -30.08 -40.77
C GLU A 613 38.19 -29.30 -41.06
N LEU A 614 37.02 -29.86 -40.70
CA LEU A 614 35.71 -29.18 -40.79
C LEU A 614 35.61 -28.05 -39.76
N LYS A 615 36.09 -28.27 -38.53
CA LYS A 615 36.14 -27.22 -37.49
C LYS A 615 36.98 -26.02 -37.96
N LYS A 616 38.13 -26.25 -38.61
CA LYS A 616 38.94 -25.17 -39.18
C LYS A 616 38.22 -24.40 -40.29
N LYS A 617 37.56 -25.09 -41.23
CA LYS A 617 36.76 -24.45 -42.29
C LYS A 617 35.63 -23.58 -41.73
N ILE A 618 34.96 -24.03 -40.66
CA ILE A 618 33.89 -23.27 -39.98
C ILE A 618 34.47 -22.01 -39.31
N ILE A 619 35.62 -22.11 -38.65
CA ILE A 619 36.28 -20.97 -38.02
C ILE A 619 36.75 -19.95 -39.06
N GLU A 620 37.28 -20.41 -40.20
CA GLU A 620 37.71 -19.53 -41.29
C GLU A 620 36.53 -18.82 -41.95
N PHE A 621 35.42 -19.53 -42.19
CA PHE A 621 34.19 -18.92 -42.70
C PHE A 621 33.58 -17.92 -41.72
N ARG A 622 33.62 -18.20 -40.41
CA ARG A 622 33.17 -17.25 -39.39
C ARG A 622 33.98 -15.95 -39.42
N LYS A 623 35.30 -16.04 -39.56
CA LYS A 623 36.17 -14.86 -39.71
C LYS A 623 35.87 -14.06 -40.98
N GLU A 624 35.54 -14.73 -42.08
CA GLU A 624 35.14 -14.08 -43.33
C GLU A 624 33.83 -13.29 -43.15
N VAL A 625 32.80 -13.91 -42.54
CA VAL A 625 31.52 -13.26 -42.25
C VAL A 625 31.67 -12.09 -41.28
N ASP A 626 32.46 -12.26 -40.23
CA ASP A 626 32.73 -11.20 -39.26
C ASP A 626 33.44 -10.01 -39.93
N SER A 627 34.37 -10.25 -40.86
CA SER A 627 35.06 -9.20 -41.61
C SER A 627 34.14 -8.42 -42.56
N GLU A 628 33.17 -9.08 -43.21
CA GLU A 628 32.18 -8.39 -44.06
C GLU A 628 31.19 -7.57 -43.22
N LEU A 629 30.80 -8.07 -42.05
CA LEU A 629 29.96 -7.34 -41.10
C LEU A 629 30.65 -6.09 -40.55
N VAL A 630 31.93 -6.18 -40.19
CA VAL A 630 32.73 -5.04 -39.72
C VAL A 630 32.83 -3.97 -40.80
N ASN A 631 33.16 -4.34 -42.04
CA ASN A 631 33.21 -3.39 -43.16
C ASN A 631 31.87 -2.67 -43.39
N VAL A 632 30.73 -3.36 -43.25
CA VAL A 632 29.40 -2.75 -43.42
C VAL A 632 29.04 -1.82 -42.27
N LEU A 633 29.50 -2.13 -41.06
CA LEU A 633 29.29 -1.29 -39.88
C LEU A 633 30.18 -0.05 -39.90
N GLU A 634 31.43 -0.17 -40.36
CA GLU A 634 32.35 0.96 -40.56
C GLU A 634 31.86 1.91 -41.66
N LEU A 635 31.35 1.39 -42.78
CA LEU A 635 30.71 2.18 -43.84
C LEU A 635 29.41 2.86 -43.37
N ALA A 636 28.80 2.38 -42.29
CA ALA A 636 27.65 3.02 -41.64
C ALA A 636 28.06 4.10 -40.62
N GLY A 637 29.35 4.41 -40.50
CA GLY A 637 29.89 5.47 -39.64
C GLY A 637 30.07 5.06 -38.17
N LEU A 638 30.09 3.76 -37.89
CA LEU A 638 30.35 3.21 -36.55
C LEU A 638 31.81 2.76 -36.45
N ASP A 639 32.50 3.20 -35.39
CA ASP A 639 33.88 2.78 -35.11
C ASP A 639 33.82 1.40 -34.44
N VAL A 640 34.19 0.34 -35.17
CA VAL A 640 34.04 -1.05 -34.69
C VAL A 640 35.38 -1.58 -34.21
N VAL A 641 35.57 -1.60 -32.90
CA VAL A 641 36.70 -2.33 -32.29
C VAL A 641 36.37 -3.81 -32.30
N VAL A 642 36.93 -4.55 -33.26
CA VAL A 642 36.93 -6.02 -33.20
C VAL A 642 37.80 -6.41 -32.01
N LYS A 643 37.17 -6.85 -30.92
CA LYS A 643 37.89 -7.59 -29.89
C LYS A 643 38.45 -8.85 -30.54
N GLN A 644 39.74 -8.84 -30.91
CA GLN A 644 40.48 -10.08 -30.88
C GLN A 644 40.41 -10.58 -29.45
N ASP A 645 40.02 -11.84 -29.27
CA ASP A 645 39.99 -12.53 -27.98
C ASP A 645 41.34 -12.31 -27.30
N THR A 646 41.38 -11.32 -26.42
CA THR A 646 42.57 -10.91 -25.69
C THR A 646 42.40 -11.44 -24.28
N ALA A 647 42.98 -12.63 -24.11
CA ALA A 647 43.74 -13.13 -22.95
C ALA A 647 43.11 -13.17 -21.54
N ASN A 648 41.94 -12.59 -21.27
CA ASN A 648 41.43 -12.50 -19.90
C ASN A 648 40.33 -13.51 -19.54
N GLU A 649 39.79 -14.29 -20.49
CA GLU A 649 38.87 -15.40 -20.16
C GLU A 649 39.64 -16.69 -19.81
N SER A 650 40.83 -16.91 -20.36
CA SER A 650 41.65 -18.09 -20.05
C SER A 650 42.18 -18.08 -18.61
N GLY A 651 42.55 -16.92 -18.07
CA GLY A 651 43.09 -16.82 -16.71
C GLY A 651 42.07 -17.11 -15.62
N LEU A 652 40.80 -16.77 -15.85
CA LEU A 652 39.71 -17.02 -14.87
C LEU A 652 39.27 -18.48 -14.88
N GLU A 653 39.28 -19.13 -16.04
CA GLU A 653 39.00 -20.56 -16.18
C GLU A 653 40.15 -21.42 -15.65
N GLU A 654 41.41 -21.05 -15.90
CA GLU A 654 42.58 -21.71 -15.30
C GLU A 654 42.59 -21.59 -13.78
N LEU A 655 42.22 -20.43 -13.22
CA LEU A 655 42.13 -20.25 -11.77
C LEU A 655 41.03 -21.12 -11.15
N ASN A 656 39.88 -21.23 -11.82
CA ASN A 656 38.77 -22.06 -11.35
C ASN A 656 39.10 -23.55 -11.36
N GLU A 657 39.81 -24.03 -12.39
CA GLU A 657 40.30 -25.41 -12.43
C GLU A 657 41.43 -25.65 -11.41
N GLU A 658 42.30 -24.67 -11.17
CA GLU A 658 43.35 -24.75 -10.13
C GLU A 658 42.74 -24.77 -8.71
N ILE A 659 41.73 -23.93 -8.43
CA ILE A 659 40.97 -23.93 -7.16
C ILE A 659 40.33 -25.31 -6.93
N LYS A 660 39.70 -25.87 -7.97
CA LYS A 660 39.05 -27.18 -7.89
C LYS A 660 40.05 -28.29 -7.62
N LYS A 661 41.22 -28.26 -8.27
CA LYS A 661 42.31 -29.21 -8.07
C LYS A 661 42.95 -29.09 -6.68
N GLN A 662 43.07 -27.88 -6.13
CA GLN A 662 43.58 -27.67 -4.78
C GLN A 662 42.60 -28.12 -3.70
N ILE A 663 41.29 -27.88 -3.88
CA ILE A 663 40.25 -28.42 -3.00
C ILE A 663 40.32 -29.96 -2.99
N GLU A 664 40.48 -30.57 -4.16
CA GLU A 664 40.60 -32.02 -4.28
C GLU A 664 41.89 -32.56 -3.62
N ASN A 665 43.01 -31.83 -3.72
CA ASN A 665 44.26 -32.15 -3.04
C ASN A 665 44.16 -32.01 -1.51
N VAL A 666 43.51 -30.97 -0.99
CA VAL A 666 43.27 -30.77 0.45
C VAL A 666 42.39 -31.88 1.02
N VAL A 667 41.35 -32.28 0.29
CA VAL A 667 40.49 -33.42 0.66
C VAL A 667 41.25 -34.75 0.65
N ASN A 668 42.22 -34.91 -0.26
CA ASN A 668 43.01 -36.14 -0.38
C ASN A 668 44.22 -36.20 0.57
N SER A 669 44.77 -35.06 1.01
CA SER A 669 45.93 -34.96 1.90
C SER A 669 45.57 -34.92 3.38
N SER A 670 44.38 -34.43 3.74
CA SER A 670 43.88 -34.45 5.11
C SER A 670 43.20 -35.78 5.43
N GLU A 671 43.90 -36.66 6.14
CA GLU A 671 43.31 -37.93 6.64
C GLU A 671 42.09 -37.68 7.53
N ASP A 672 42.07 -36.57 8.29
CA ASP A 672 40.95 -36.20 9.16
C ASP A 672 39.68 -35.87 8.36
N ILE A 673 39.79 -35.03 7.32
CA ILE A 673 38.66 -34.68 6.45
C ILE A 673 38.17 -35.91 5.68
N LYS A 674 39.09 -36.74 5.17
CA LYS A 674 38.76 -37.97 4.45
C LYS A 674 38.05 -38.98 5.34
N SER A 675 38.48 -39.14 6.59
CA SER A 675 37.83 -40.02 7.57
C SER A 675 36.43 -39.54 7.95
N LYS A 676 36.23 -38.23 8.15
CA LYS A 676 34.93 -37.61 8.43
C LYS A 676 33.96 -37.76 7.25
N ILE A 677 34.45 -37.63 6.01
CA ILE A 677 33.64 -37.86 4.80
C ILE A 677 33.25 -39.33 4.66
N LEU A 678 34.13 -40.28 5.01
CA LEU A 678 33.80 -41.71 5.03
C LEU A 678 32.78 -42.05 6.12
N LEU A 679 32.91 -41.46 7.32
CA LEU A 679 31.93 -41.54 8.40
C LEU A 679 30.57 -41.00 7.95
N LEU A 680 30.54 -39.82 7.34
CA LEU A 680 29.32 -39.24 6.78
C LEU A 680 28.67 -40.15 5.73
N LYS A 681 29.46 -40.71 4.79
CA LYS A 681 28.96 -41.67 3.80
C LYS A 681 28.41 -42.94 4.45
N SER A 682 29.04 -43.43 5.51
CA SER A 682 28.56 -44.60 6.25
C SER A 682 27.26 -44.32 7.00
N GLU A 683 27.10 -43.12 7.56
CA GLU A 683 25.92 -42.73 8.33
C GLU A 683 24.74 -42.43 7.40
N VAL A 684 25.00 -41.83 6.24
CA VAL A 684 24.00 -41.64 5.17
C VAL A 684 23.59 -43.00 4.57
N ALA A 685 24.51 -43.95 4.41
CA ALA A 685 24.19 -45.30 3.91
C ALA A 685 23.35 -46.14 4.89
N LYS A 686 23.42 -45.86 6.21
CA LYS A 686 22.55 -46.49 7.22
C LYS A 686 21.11 -45.99 7.15
N VAL A 687 20.85 -44.85 6.51
CA VAL A 687 19.50 -44.30 6.30
C VAL A 687 18.84 -45.03 5.12
N ARG A 688 18.26 -46.21 5.37
CA ARG A 688 17.28 -46.83 4.44
C ARG A 688 15.85 -46.47 4.90
N GLY A 689 15.41 -45.24 4.62
CA GLY A 689 14.05 -44.76 4.94
C GLY A 689 14.01 -43.42 5.69
N THR A 690 12.89 -43.09 6.33
CA THR A 690 12.75 -41.85 7.12
C THR A 690 13.72 -41.86 8.30
N PRO A 691 14.62 -40.87 8.42
CA PRO A 691 15.69 -40.89 9.41
C PRO A 691 15.14 -40.58 10.82
N ASP A 692 15.57 -41.36 11.81
CA ASP A 692 15.37 -41.06 13.21
C ASP A 692 16.02 -39.70 13.56
N SER A 693 15.40 -38.96 14.49
CA SER A 693 15.86 -37.62 14.91
C SER A 693 17.33 -37.59 15.33
N GLU A 694 17.83 -38.68 15.90
CA GLU A 694 19.20 -38.79 16.39
C GLU A 694 20.21 -38.94 15.24
N THR A 695 19.87 -39.70 14.20
CA THR A 695 20.71 -39.88 13.00
C THR A 695 20.79 -38.61 12.18
N LYS A 696 19.67 -37.86 12.08
CA LYS A 696 19.66 -36.55 11.41
C LYS A 696 20.56 -35.53 12.11
N ASN A 697 20.49 -35.46 13.44
CA ASN A 697 21.36 -34.57 14.22
C ASN A 697 22.85 -34.95 14.10
N ARG A 698 23.18 -36.25 14.01
CA ARG A 698 24.56 -36.72 13.78
C ARG A 698 25.07 -36.37 12.38
N ILE A 699 24.24 -36.50 11.35
CA ILE A 699 24.58 -36.12 9.97
C ILE A 699 24.82 -34.61 9.89
N ASP A 700 23.93 -33.80 10.47
CA ASP A 700 24.05 -32.34 10.47
C ASP A 700 25.30 -31.87 11.22
N ALA A 701 25.64 -32.49 12.35
CA ALA A 701 26.87 -32.21 13.09
C ALA A 701 28.14 -32.54 12.27
N LEU A 702 28.19 -33.72 11.63
CA LEU A 702 29.32 -34.11 10.78
C LEU A 702 29.49 -33.19 9.56
N VAL A 703 28.39 -32.73 8.95
CA VAL A 703 28.45 -31.76 7.83
C VAL A 703 29.01 -30.42 8.28
N GLN A 704 28.64 -29.94 9.47
CA GLN A 704 29.15 -28.67 10.00
C GLN A 704 30.64 -28.77 10.36
N GLU A 705 31.09 -29.89 10.93
CA GLU A 705 32.51 -30.13 11.22
C GLU A 705 33.35 -30.21 9.94
N ILE A 706 32.86 -30.89 8.90
CA ILE A 706 33.55 -30.98 7.60
C ILE A 706 33.65 -29.59 6.95
N LYS A 707 32.58 -28.78 6.98
CA LYS A 707 32.60 -27.40 6.46
C LYS A 707 33.59 -26.52 7.20
N LYS A 708 33.65 -26.63 8.52
CA LYS A 708 34.58 -25.86 9.35
C LYS A 708 36.04 -26.23 9.04
N SER A 709 36.35 -27.53 8.98
CA SER A 709 37.70 -28.01 8.66
C SER A 709 38.14 -27.68 7.22
N LEU A 710 37.20 -27.66 6.26
CA LEU A 710 37.48 -27.19 4.89
C LEU A 710 37.73 -25.68 4.82
N ALA A 711 36.95 -24.88 5.56
CA ALA A 711 37.15 -23.43 5.62
C ALA A 711 38.51 -23.08 6.24
N GLU A 712 38.88 -23.72 7.35
CA GLU A 712 40.19 -23.54 8.00
C GLU A 712 41.35 -23.96 7.08
N ALA A 713 41.19 -25.04 6.30
CA ALA A 713 42.20 -25.49 5.36
C ALA A 713 42.34 -24.54 4.14
N ILE A 714 41.22 -24.01 3.64
CA ILE A 714 41.21 -23.05 2.53
C ILE A 714 41.77 -21.69 2.97
N ASP A 715 41.45 -21.22 4.17
CA ASP A 715 42.03 -20.00 4.75
C ASP A 715 43.55 -20.13 5.01
N SER A 716 44.05 -21.35 5.22
CA SER A 716 45.50 -21.62 5.33
C SER A 716 46.23 -21.70 3.98
N SER A 717 45.49 -21.82 2.88
CA SER A 717 46.03 -21.84 1.52
C SER A 717 46.11 -20.41 0.97
N SER A 718 47.18 -20.07 0.26
CA SER A 718 47.46 -18.75 -0.30
C SER A 718 46.47 -18.27 -1.39
N LEU A 719 45.30 -18.90 -1.51
CA LEU A 719 44.28 -18.66 -2.52
C LEU A 719 43.54 -17.32 -2.31
N LYS A 720 43.37 -16.90 -1.05
CA LYS A 720 42.73 -15.62 -0.74
C LYS A 720 43.57 -14.45 -1.23
N ASP A 721 44.88 -14.52 -1.03
CA ASP A 721 45.84 -13.51 -1.49
C ASP A 721 46.00 -13.53 -3.03
N GLN A 722 45.88 -14.70 -3.68
CA GLN A 722 45.90 -14.81 -5.14
C GLN A 722 44.63 -14.25 -5.78
N TYR A 723 43.47 -14.49 -5.17
CA TYR A 723 42.19 -13.92 -5.60
C TYR A 723 42.16 -12.40 -5.39
N GLU A 724 42.62 -11.91 -4.25
CA GLU A 724 42.72 -10.47 -3.98
C GLU A 724 43.75 -9.78 -4.89
N ASN A 725 44.88 -10.42 -5.22
CA ASN A 725 45.84 -9.89 -6.20
C ASN A 725 45.26 -9.77 -7.62
N LEU A 726 44.51 -10.76 -8.09
CA LEU A 726 43.86 -10.69 -9.42
C LEU A 726 42.72 -9.68 -9.51
N VAL A 727 42.02 -9.44 -8.39
CA VAL A 727 40.98 -8.39 -8.31
C VAL A 727 41.59 -7.00 -8.17
N SER A 728 42.82 -6.91 -7.66
CA SER A 728 43.52 -5.63 -7.41
C SER A 728 44.50 -5.20 -8.51
N GLU A 729 44.76 -6.02 -9.54
CA GLU A 729 45.54 -5.57 -10.70
C GLU A 729 44.75 -4.53 -11.51
N PRO A 730 45.23 -3.28 -11.61
CA PRO A 730 44.53 -2.22 -12.31
C PRO A 730 44.61 -2.45 -13.81
N ALA A 731 43.48 -2.22 -14.50
CA ALA A 731 43.48 -1.94 -15.93
C ALA A 731 44.57 -0.88 -16.21
N GLY A 732 45.63 -1.29 -16.89
CA GLY A 732 46.70 -0.41 -17.33
C GLY A 732 46.13 0.72 -18.17
N GLY A 733 46.24 1.94 -17.66
CA GLY A 733 45.81 3.16 -18.33
C GLY A 733 45.55 4.29 -17.35
N ASN A 734 46.61 4.77 -16.67
CA ASN A 734 46.58 6.02 -15.91
C ASN A 734 46.09 7.16 -16.80
N LEU A 735 44.87 7.64 -16.56
CA LEU A 735 44.43 8.98 -16.93
C LEU A 735 43.77 9.58 -15.70
N THR A 736 44.47 10.52 -15.06
CA THR A 736 43.99 11.28 -13.92
C THR A 736 42.74 12.08 -14.30
N ASN A 737 41.82 12.27 -13.35
CA ASN A 737 40.54 12.99 -13.50
C ASN A 737 40.65 14.45 -14.02
N GLU A 738 41.86 14.97 -14.26
CA GLU A 738 42.13 16.24 -14.93
C GLU A 738 42.25 16.13 -16.47
N GLU A 739 42.63 14.98 -17.03
CA GLU A 739 42.74 14.81 -18.51
C GLU A 739 41.43 14.39 -19.19
N LEU A 740 40.44 13.89 -18.44
CA LEU A 740 39.06 13.74 -18.92
C LEU A 740 38.27 15.05 -18.95
N ARG A 741 38.78 16.10 -18.29
CA ARG A 741 38.21 17.46 -18.38
C ARG A 741 38.73 18.25 -19.58
N GLU A 742 39.86 17.88 -20.16
CA GLU A 742 40.42 18.55 -21.34
C GLU A 742 40.00 17.92 -22.69
N LYS A 743 39.56 16.66 -22.75
CA LYS A 743 39.12 16.02 -24.02
C LYS A 743 37.61 16.05 -24.31
N VAL A 744 36.79 16.53 -23.37
CA VAL A 744 35.38 16.90 -23.63
C VAL A 744 35.24 18.43 -23.83
N GLY A 745 36.35 19.17 -23.70
CA GLY A 745 36.43 20.62 -23.78
C GLY A 745 37.32 21.10 -24.93
N ALA A 746 37.14 20.61 -26.15
CA ALA A 746 37.62 21.30 -27.35
C ALA A 746 36.83 20.86 -28.60
N ASN A 747 36.17 21.84 -29.25
CA ASN A 747 35.33 21.79 -30.47
C ASN A 747 33.86 21.38 -30.21
N HIS A 748 32.89 22.28 -30.05
CA HIS A 748 32.85 23.72 -30.33
C HIS A 748 31.76 24.40 -29.47
N THR A 749 32.17 25.39 -28.67
CA THR A 749 31.39 26.62 -28.40
C THR A 749 31.29 27.39 -29.73
N ILE A 750 30.19 28.04 -30.13
CA ILE A 750 29.68 29.39 -29.81
C ILE A 750 28.43 29.53 -30.73
N GLY A 751 27.31 30.16 -30.39
CA GLY A 751 26.95 31.02 -29.28
C GLY A 751 25.54 31.59 -29.51
N SER A 752 25.03 32.28 -28.50
CA SER A 752 23.87 33.14 -28.62
C SER A 752 24.16 34.35 -29.51
N ALA A 753 23.27 34.67 -30.46
CA ALA A 753 23.14 35.99 -31.03
C ALA A 753 21.65 36.39 -31.04
N ASN A 754 21.37 37.51 -30.36
CA ASN A 754 20.30 38.49 -30.58
C ASN A 754 19.12 38.13 -31.51
N ALA A 755 17.91 37.97 -30.93
CA ALA A 755 16.63 38.57 -31.32
C ALA A 755 15.49 37.94 -30.50
#